data_AF-A0A3S4PUA4-F1
#
_entry.id   AF-A0A3S4PUA4-F1
#
_cell.length_a   1.000
_cell.length_b   1.000
_cell.length_c   1.000
_cell.angle_alpha   90.00
_cell.angle_beta   90.00
_cell.angle_gamma   90.00
#
_symmetry.space_group_name_H-M   'P 1'
#
loop_
_entity.id
_entity.type
_entity.pdbx_description
1 polymer ?
#
loop_
_entity_poly.entity_id
_entity_poly.type
_entity_poly.pdbx_seq_one_letter_code
_entity_poly.pdbx_strand_id
1 'polypeptide(L)'
;MKRFQRRSLLMGSLLFGLSAAVPIKAAPLSDFEQFRSYPYMDRSYREAKKGNWKEVERLMKHLLEKVPKNDEARALLVEALAKQRRYKDAVQALPDEDNAALLDLRLTWIEQDPPSSTQVEQWMATSDLNARIKLWQAYSLSLAKFGGAARAHDWLAHLSPKGDEKILRLARANWSEQLRDWSGTIDELAPLAARQQLDAESWQRLANAYVQRLDEKPLQQLLQQAPTPQAARKVRLAMVDRAIAMGHGQQAQRWLQSLPAADLADPAQRQRLWELARQTSDVPTVQRLSNDLQRPCLETSDWLSRRDPEAALQQLRQCQPADDPQAWLVLAQRLQATDLLQNTRLPEPWDSRRQAQLVDVWQEQGESSKVMVWLAGQPQTPAVVKRRAELAQRMGRRTEEQTLWEYHYRQTGNLASLNQASFLAMQSGDRAHAQQLLENAYDRHGGRLPGAALQRLAGIYASSTNITPAQQRRMASLIAHIDSTTRGQLLAQLAETGQCDTVQQAIGTQPQSAGDYRALGRCAMRDRPGEAVVYYQQAEKLGDRSNRIALAYALQAAGDSAGALAIWRTLAPAQFTENARLTASRSALNAGDKQAAERFWQQSKTRGANEWALGAAIADARGDHLQALQRQRQALQTGPDAGHFYAASVTAQKAGDLAQSNAWLAEAVRRDPANPRYRADYGMRLAGAPTREERAKAVPYLQQATRDFPEDYQLGETLAWRYDEIADSASAREELRRVIDLEQNPVAADDEDGSMEARRYRQRRAHEALSRRDSFTIASTWSPAGVSTNDFLRDDESTASNRSPNSQNVQVAMWDHALGAEPSRAGSSLSVYGRVLLGGQSRSSYAESVAAGVGLRYKPWGTQNINFYGEIYKQSQFDDQDNHGLSLGQLINPDKLSDQLDDHRQDGHTTTDYLLRATASFLDQGRYRNDWHVDESEWDERSLYLDAAWWTKAGDHQWLSRFQQGHTWKLPFNGAQTLMPYGFLEFASQDPSNDWRQDLRTGVGVRWQWWYDDDRYNAYRSKLTVRTEYQQSLGGNLYEGGSGVLLGVEWSF
;
A
#
# COMPACT_ATOMS: atom_id res chain seq x y z
N MET A 1 27.44 7.03 -23.47
CA MET A 1 27.04 5.67 -23.93
C MET A 1 26.33 4.97 -22.75
N LYS A 2 25.03 5.16 -22.57
CA LYS A 2 23.91 4.26 -22.93
C LYS A 2 24.11 2.79 -22.52
N ARG A 3 23.49 2.37 -21.40
CA ARG A 3 22.73 1.11 -21.23
C ARG A 3 22.27 0.94 -19.77
N PHE A 4 21.04 1.36 -19.46
CA PHE A 4 20.20 0.78 -18.41
C PHE A 4 18.73 0.96 -18.82
N GLN A 5 18.22 -0.02 -19.57
CA GLN A 5 16.81 -0.28 -19.83
C GLN A 5 16.72 -1.79 -20.10
N ARG A 6 16.07 -2.55 -19.20
CA ARG A 6 15.48 -3.88 -19.42
C ARG A 6 15.02 -4.49 -18.08
N ARG A 7 13.97 -3.94 -17.45
CA ARG A 7 13.11 -4.64 -16.46
C ARG A 7 11.74 -3.94 -16.35
N SER A 8 10.98 -3.91 -17.44
CA SER A 8 9.54 -3.53 -17.45
C SER A 8 8.79 -4.16 -18.64
N LEU A 9 9.10 -5.42 -18.96
CA LEU A 9 8.36 -6.22 -19.93
C LEU A 9 8.05 -7.53 -19.22
N LEU A 10 6.87 -7.62 -18.57
CA LEU A 10 6.23 -8.88 -18.16
C LEU A 10 4.82 -8.70 -17.54
N MET A 11 4.32 -7.48 -17.34
CA MET A 11 2.90 -7.21 -16.98
C MET A 11 2.16 -6.45 -18.10
N GLY A 12 2.48 -6.74 -19.35
CA GLY A 12 1.75 -6.25 -20.54
C GLY A 12 1.19 -7.37 -21.41
N SER A 13 1.28 -8.63 -20.97
CA SER A 13 1.09 -9.81 -21.80
C SER A 13 -0.19 -10.60 -21.51
N LEU A 14 -1.13 -10.06 -20.72
CA LEU A 14 -2.40 -10.74 -20.39
C LEU A 14 -3.66 -9.96 -20.76
N LEU A 15 -3.56 -8.72 -21.24
CA LEU A 15 -4.67 -8.00 -21.89
C LEU A 15 -4.43 -7.69 -23.37
N PHE A 16 -3.27 -8.09 -23.91
CA PHE A 16 -2.99 -8.11 -25.35
C PHE A 16 -3.18 -9.51 -25.98
N GLY A 17 -3.71 -10.48 -25.23
CA GLY A 17 -3.92 -11.86 -25.69
C GLY A 17 -5.08 -12.04 -26.68
N LEU A 18 -6.02 -11.08 -26.75
CA LEU A 18 -7.16 -11.11 -27.68
C LEU A 18 -7.09 -10.06 -28.79
N SER A 19 -5.97 -9.33 -28.93
CA SER A 19 -5.77 -8.33 -30.00
C SER A 19 -4.56 -8.62 -30.88
N ALA A 20 -3.92 -9.77 -30.72
CA ALA A 20 -3.06 -10.28 -31.78
C ALA A 20 -3.98 -10.80 -32.89
N ALA A 21 -4.09 -10.06 -33.98
CA ALA A 21 -4.49 -10.64 -35.25
C ALA A 21 -3.56 -11.84 -35.51
N VAL A 22 -4.08 -13.04 -35.27
CA VAL A 22 -3.47 -14.27 -35.76
C VAL A 22 -3.34 -14.06 -37.27
N PRO A 23 -2.15 -14.20 -37.88
CA PRO A 23 -2.06 -14.19 -39.32
C PRO A 23 -2.66 -15.49 -39.81
N ILE A 24 -3.99 -15.51 -39.94
CA ILE A 24 -4.70 -16.52 -40.70
C ILE A 24 -4.22 -16.30 -42.13
N LYS A 25 -3.55 -17.30 -42.68
CA LYS A 25 -3.11 -17.32 -44.08
C LYS A 25 -4.36 -17.57 -44.95
N ALA A 26 -5.28 -16.61 -44.97
CA ALA A 26 -6.53 -16.69 -45.71
C ALA A 26 -6.36 -16.10 -47.11
N ALA A 27 -7.07 -16.67 -48.08
CA ALA A 27 -7.17 -16.11 -49.42
C ALA A 27 -7.73 -14.67 -49.33
N PRO A 28 -7.15 -13.68 -50.03
CA PRO A 28 -7.61 -12.30 -49.97
C PRO A 28 -9.07 -12.23 -50.41
N LEU A 29 -9.90 -11.56 -49.61
CA LEU A 29 -11.26 -11.18 -49.98
C LEU A 29 -11.21 -10.37 -51.28
N SER A 30 -12.16 -10.59 -52.18
CA SER A 30 -12.30 -9.71 -53.35
C SER A 30 -12.71 -8.29 -52.92
N ASP A 31 -12.35 -7.29 -53.72
CA ASP A 31 -12.73 -5.88 -53.48
C ASP A 31 -14.25 -5.73 -53.26
N PHE A 32 -15.04 -6.54 -53.96
CA PHE A 32 -16.50 -6.58 -53.81
C PHE A 32 -16.94 -7.16 -52.45
N GLU A 33 -16.27 -8.19 -51.95
CA GLU A 33 -16.55 -8.76 -50.61
C GLU A 33 -16.12 -7.81 -49.49
N GLN A 34 -15.00 -7.08 -49.64
CA GLN A 34 -14.59 -6.02 -48.72
C GLN A 34 -15.61 -4.87 -48.69
N PHE A 35 -16.02 -4.36 -49.85
CA PHE A 35 -17.04 -3.31 -49.95
C PHE A 35 -18.37 -3.73 -49.31
N ARG A 36 -18.83 -4.97 -49.55
CA ARG A 36 -20.06 -5.50 -48.94
C ARG A 36 -19.97 -5.70 -47.43
N SER A 37 -18.76 -5.91 -46.90
CA SER A 37 -18.53 -6.11 -45.46
C SER A 37 -18.50 -4.81 -44.68
N TYR A 38 -18.01 -3.72 -45.28
CA TYR A 38 -17.73 -2.45 -44.60
C TYR A 38 -18.91 -1.88 -43.78
N PRO A 39 -20.16 -1.77 -44.29
CA PRO A 39 -21.26 -1.18 -43.51
C PRO A 39 -21.61 -1.97 -42.24
N TYR A 40 -21.45 -3.29 -42.28
CA TYR A 40 -21.74 -4.17 -41.15
C TYR A 40 -20.58 -4.18 -40.14
N MET A 41 -19.33 -4.16 -40.62
CA MET A 41 -18.14 -4.08 -39.76
C MET A 41 -18.05 -2.74 -39.01
N ASP A 42 -18.22 -1.62 -39.71
CA ASP A 42 -18.20 -0.27 -39.13
C ASP A 42 -19.29 -0.09 -38.04
N ARG A 43 -20.52 -0.55 -38.34
CA ARG A 43 -21.59 -0.55 -37.32
C ARG A 43 -21.26 -1.46 -36.15
N SER A 44 -20.70 -2.65 -36.38
CA SER A 44 -20.38 -3.59 -35.31
C SER A 44 -19.27 -3.08 -34.40
N TYR A 45 -18.24 -2.41 -34.93
CA TYR A 45 -17.23 -1.76 -34.10
C TYR A 45 -17.79 -0.61 -33.25
N ARG A 46 -18.70 0.19 -33.80
CA ARG A 46 -19.41 1.22 -33.02
C ARG A 46 -20.24 0.60 -31.89
N GLU A 47 -20.95 -0.48 -32.16
CA GLU A 47 -21.77 -1.17 -31.15
C GLU A 47 -20.91 -1.90 -30.11
N ALA A 48 -19.77 -2.47 -30.50
CA ALA A 48 -18.79 -3.06 -29.58
C ALA A 48 -18.22 -2.00 -28.61
N LYS A 49 -17.90 -0.78 -29.10
CA LYS A 49 -17.48 0.35 -28.24
C LYS A 49 -18.56 0.79 -27.25
N LYS A 50 -19.84 0.54 -27.53
CA LYS A 50 -20.97 0.79 -26.62
C LYS A 50 -21.23 -0.37 -25.64
N GLY A 51 -20.48 -1.48 -25.76
CA GLY A 51 -20.75 -2.71 -25.01
C GLY A 51 -22.01 -3.46 -25.47
N ASN A 52 -22.59 -3.12 -26.62
CA ASN A 52 -23.82 -3.74 -27.13
C ASN A 52 -23.53 -5.03 -27.91
N TRP A 53 -23.01 -6.04 -27.21
CA TRP A 53 -22.53 -7.29 -27.79
C TRP A 53 -23.60 -8.12 -28.50
N LYS A 54 -24.88 -7.97 -28.11
CA LYS A 54 -26.01 -8.65 -28.75
C LYS A 54 -26.25 -8.15 -30.18
N GLU A 55 -26.09 -6.85 -30.40
CA GLU A 55 -26.22 -6.26 -31.73
C GLU A 55 -25.00 -6.56 -32.60
N VAL A 56 -23.80 -6.59 -32.01
CA VAL A 56 -22.57 -7.07 -32.68
C VAL A 56 -22.77 -8.50 -33.18
N GLU A 57 -23.27 -9.41 -32.35
CA GLU A 57 -23.57 -10.80 -32.74
C GLU A 57 -24.54 -10.86 -33.94
N ARG A 58 -25.64 -10.10 -33.89
CA ARG A 58 -26.66 -10.09 -34.95
C ARG A 58 -26.07 -9.62 -36.29
N LEU A 59 -25.27 -8.55 -36.26
CA LEU A 59 -24.65 -7.98 -37.46
C LEU A 59 -23.59 -8.91 -38.06
N MET A 60 -22.77 -9.54 -37.21
CA MET A 60 -21.71 -10.44 -37.68
C MET A 60 -22.27 -11.75 -38.24
N LYS A 61 -23.31 -12.33 -37.64
CA LYS A 61 -24.01 -13.50 -38.22
C LYS A 61 -24.57 -13.19 -39.61
N HIS A 62 -25.26 -12.06 -39.74
CA HIS A 62 -25.83 -11.62 -41.03
C HIS A 62 -24.75 -11.31 -42.08
N LEU A 63 -23.60 -10.79 -41.66
CA LEU A 63 -22.47 -10.57 -42.56
C LEU A 63 -21.86 -11.91 -43.02
N LEU A 64 -21.67 -12.87 -42.12
CA LEU A 64 -21.09 -14.18 -42.42
C LEU A 64 -21.99 -15.05 -43.33
N GLU A 65 -23.31 -14.83 -43.34
CA GLU A 65 -24.20 -15.44 -44.34
C GLU A 65 -23.89 -14.96 -45.77
N LYS A 66 -23.49 -13.69 -45.92
CA LYS A 66 -23.26 -13.03 -47.21
C LYS A 66 -21.81 -13.09 -47.66
N VAL A 67 -20.88 -13.10 -46.72
CA VAL A 67 -19.43 -13.17 -46.93
C VAL A 67 -18.85 -14.20 -45.95
N PRO A 68 -19.01 -15.51 -46.22
CA PRO A 68 -18.61 -16.58 -45.29
C PRO A 68 -17.11 -16.63 -44.99
N LYS A 69 -16.28 -16.08 -45.88
CA LYS A 69 -14.81 -16.04 -45.76
C LYS A 69 -14.27 -14.81 -45.00
N ASN A 70 -15.14 -13.99 -44.39
CA ASN A 70 -14.69 -12.81 -43.65
C ASN A 70 -14.22 -13.18 -42.23
N ASP A 71 -12.90 -13.33 -42.06
CA ASP A 71 -12.29 -13.72 -40.78
C ASP A 71 -12.41 -12.64 -39.70
N GLU A 72 -12.41 -11.36 -40.09
CA GLU A 72 -12.54 -10.24 -39.16
C GLU A 72 -13.94 -10.22 -38.53
N ALA A 73 -14.98 -10.44 -39.34
CA ALA A 73 -16.36 -10.55 -38.87
C ALA A 73 -16.56 -11.78 -37.96
N ARG A 74 -15.87 -12.88 -38.27
CA ARG A 74 -15.88 -14.11 -37.47
C ARG A 74 -15.22 -13.91 -36.11
N ALA A 75 -14.05 -13.25 -36.06
CA ALA A 75 -13.37 -12.90 -34.81
C ALA A 75 -14.25 -12.01 -33.93
N LEU A 76 -14.89 -10.99 -34.51
CA LEU A 76 -15.79 -10.09 -33.79
C LEU A 76 -17.06 -10.79 -33.26
N LEU A 77 -17.58 -11.78 -33.99
CA LEU A 77 -18.67 -12.63 -33.52
C LEU A 77 -18.27 -13.47 -32.30
N VAL A 78 -17.08 -14.08 -32.34
CA VAL A 78 -16.54 -14.89 -31.23
C VAL A 78 -16.35 -14.03 -29.99
N GLU A 79 -15.79 -12.82 -30.14
CA GLU A 79 -15.63 -11.87 -29.04
C GLU A 79 -16.99 -11.46 -28.45
N ALA A 80 -17.97 -11.12 -29.29
CA ALA A 80 -19.31 -10.75 -28.85
C ALA A 80 -20.01 -11.87 -28.06
N LEU A 81 -19.84 -13.12 -28.47
CA LEU A 81 -20.39 -14.29 -27.75
C LEU A 81 -19.66 -14.53 -26.42
N ALA A 82 -18.33 -14.38 -26.39
CA ALA A 82 -17.52 -14.51 -25.17
C ALA A 82 -17.87 -13.44 -24.12
N LYS A 83 -18.05 -12.19 -24.54
CA LYS A 83 -18.47 -11.07 -23.66
C LYS A 83 -19.88 -11.26 -23.09
N GLN A 84 -20.73 -12.00 -23.78
CA GLN A 84 -22.05 -12.42 -23.30
C GLN A 84 -22.03 -13.70 -22.45
N ARG A 85 -20.84 -14.23 -22.10
CA ARG A 85 -20.63 -15.52 -21.41
C ARG A 85 -21.20 -16.75 -22.15
N ARG A 86 -21.47 -16.61 -23.45
CA ARG A 86 -21.97 -17.70 -24.31
C ARG A 86 -20.82 -18.46 -24.95
N TYR A 87 -19.94 -18.99 -24.11
CA TYR A 87 -18.68 -19.58 -24.55
C TYR A 87 -18.85 -20.82 -25.44
N LYS A 88 -19.89 -21.64 -25.23
CA LYS A 88 -20.20 -22.78 -26.10
C LYS A 88 -20.49 -22.34 -27.54
N ASP A 89 -21.24 -21.25 -27.70
CA ASP A 89 -21.59 -20.70 -29.00
C ASP A 89 -20.38 -20.02 -29.64
N ALA A 90 -19.54 -19.34 -28.83
CA ALA A 90 -18.29 -18.74 -29.27
C ALA A 90 -17.32 -19.80 -29.83
N VAL A 91 -17.24 -20.97 -29.18
CA VAL A 91 -16.42 -22.10 -29.67
C VAL A 91 -16.91 -22.63 -31.03
N GLN A 92 -18.23 -22.67 -31.26
CA GLN A 92 -18.79 -23.13 -32.53
C GLN A 92 -18.59 -22.13 -33.69
N ALA A 93 -18.40 -20.85 -33.37
CA ALA A 93 -18.20 -19.80 -34.37
C ALA A 93 -16.73 -19.69 -34.85
N LEU A 94 -15.79 -20.24 -34.08
CA LEU A 94 -14.36 -20.29 -34.43
C LEU A 94 -14.11 -21.17 -35.66
N PRO A 95 -13.20 -20.78 -36.57
CA PRO A 95 -12.79 -21.63 -37.68
C PRO A 95 -11.94 -22.81 -37.20
N ASP A 96 -12.11 -23.97 -37.84
CA ASP A 96 -11.52 -25.26 -37.41
C ASP A 96 -9.97 -25.28 -37.35
N GLU A 97 -9.29 -24.34 -38.02
CA GLU A 97 -7.82 -24.29 -38.10
C GLU A 97 -7.15 -23.42 -37.00
N ASP A 98 -7.90 -22.62 -36.23
CA ASP A 98 -7.34 -21.65 -35.28
C ASP A 98 -7.29 -22.15 -33.83
N ASN A 99 -6.41 -23.13 -33.61
CA ASN A 99 -6.22 -23.81 -32.32
C ASN A 99 -5.78 -22.88 -31.17
N ALA A 100 -5.11 -21.75 -31.48
CA ALA A 100 -4.64 -20.80 -30.47
C ALA A 100 -5.79 -19.96 -29.91
N ALA A 101 -6.67 -19.43 -30.77
CA ALA A 101 -7.84 -18.68 -30.35
C ALA A 101 -8.84 -19.55 -29.57
N LEU A 102 -8.99 -20.83 -29.97
CA LEU A 102 -9.81 -21.80 -29.25
C LEU A 102 -9.31 -22.06 -27.82
N LEU A 103 -7.99 -22.17 -27.63
CA LEU A 103 -7.41 -22.35 -26.31
C LEU A 103 -7.63 -21.13 -25.41
N ASP A 104 -7.39 -19.92 -25.92
CA ASP A 104 -7.55 -18.68 -25.14
C ASP A 104 -9.00 -18.48 -24.67
N LEU A 105 -9.96 -18.78 -25.56
CA LEU A 105 -11.38 -18.76 -25.23
C LEU A 105 -11.74 -19.77 -24.13
N ARG A 106 -11.19 -21.00 -24.18
CA ARG A 106 -11.41 -22.02 -23.14
C ARG A 106 -10.80 -21.63 -21.79
N LEU A 107 -9.62 -21.00 -21.78
CA LEU A 107 -8.98 -20.50 -20.56
C LEU A 107 -9.80 -19.37 -19.93
N THR A 108 -10.28 -18.45 -20.76
CA THR A 108 -11.18 -17.36 -20.33
C THR A 108 -12.48 -17.92 -19.74
N TRP A 109 -13.05 -18.96 -20.37
CA TRP A 109 -14.23 -19.64 -19.84
C TRP A 109 -13.96 -20.25 -18.46
N ILE A 110 -12.85 -20.98 -18.28
CA ILE A 110 -12.46 -21.58 -17.00
C ILE A 110 -12.33 -20.55 -15.87
N GLU A 111 -11.81 -19.36 -16.17
CA GLU A 111 -11.60 -18.31 -15.18
C GLU A 111 -12.89 -17.59 -14.78
N GLN A 112 -13.74 -17.28 -15.76
CA GLN A 112 -14.92 -16.42 -15.57
C GLN A 112 -16.19 -17.21 -15.20
N ASP A 113 -16.34 -18.43 -15.73
CA ASP A 113 -17.51 -19.29 -15.52
C ASP A 113 -17.10 -20.79 -15.62
N PRO A 114 -16.47 -21.35 -14.57
CA PRO A 114 -15.80 -22.64 -14.66
C PRO A 114 -16.75 -23.77 -15.12
N PRO A 115 -16.46 -24.42 -16.26
CA PRO A 115 -17.28 -25.51 -16.78
C PRO A 115 -17.14 -26.78 -15.92
N SER A 116 -17.94 -27.81 -16.23
CA SER A 116 -17.83 -29.11 -15.55
C SER A 116 -16.48 -29.80 -15.80
N SER A 117 -16.02 -30.62 -14.85
CA SER A 117 -14.75 -31.34 -14.97
C SER A 117 -14.71 -32.22 -16.22
N THR A 118 -15.82 -32.91 -16.52
CA THR A 118 -15.97 -33.73 -17.73
C THR A 118 -15.76 -32.93 -19.01
N GLN A 119 -16.24 -31.68 -19.06
CA GLN A 119 -16.09 -30.81 -20.22
C GLN A 119 -14.62 -30.39 -20.43
N VAL A 120 -13.91 -30.05 -19.37
CA VAL A 120 -12.48 -29.69 -19.45
C VAL A 120 -11.64 -30.91 -19.80
N GLU A 121 -11.97 -32.08 -19.25
CA GLU A 121 -11.31 -33.35 -19.55
C GLU A 121 -11.45 -33.73 -21.03
N GLN A 122 -12.62 -33.50 -21.63
CA GLN A 122 -12.82 -33.67 -23.07
C GLN A 122 -11.94 -32.71 -23.89
N TRP A 123 -11.87 -31.42 -23.53
CA TRP A 123 -11.00 -30.46 -24.21
C TRP A 123 -9.54 -30.89 -24.15
N MET A 124 -9.09 -31.29 -22.97
CA MET A 124 -7.74 -31.80 -22.72
C MET A 124 -7.44 -33.11 -23.46
N ALA A 125 -8.45 -33.91 -23.81
CA ALA A 125 -8.27 -35.14 -24.57
C ALA A 125 -8.00 -34.89 -26.05
N THR A 126 -8.51 -33.77 -26.59
CA THR A 126 -8.39 -33.37 -28.01
C THR A 126 -7.32 -32.31 -28.27
N SER A 127 -6.74 -31.72 -27.23
CA SER A 127 -5.76 -30.64 -27.33
C SER A 127 -4.32 -31.16 -27.39
N ASP A 128 -3.42 -30.36 -27.98
CA ASP A 128 -1.98 -30.60 -27.89
C ASP A 128 -1.46 -30.50 -26.44
N LEU A 129 -0.22 -30.92 -26.22
CA LEU A 129 0.38 -31.01 -24.89
C LEU A 129 0.43 -29.65 -24.16
N ASN A 130 0.78 -28.57 -24.84
CA ASN A 130 0.89 -27.24 -24.23
C ASN A 130 -0.48 -26.68 -23.86
N ALA A 131 -1.46 -26.86 -24.74
CA ALA A 131 -2.84 -26.50 -24.51
C ALA A 131 -3.44 -27.29 -23.34
N ARG A 132 -3.21 -28.61 -23.30
CA ARG A 132 -3.60 -29.47 -22.18
C ARG A 132 -3.06 -28.98 -20.84
N ILE A 133 -1.76 -28.67 -20.77
CA ILE A 133 -1.10 -28.19 -19.54
C ILE A 133 -1.76 -26.90 -19.04
N LYS A 134 -1.95 -25.92 -19.93
CA LYS A 134 -2.59 -24.65 -19.57
C LYS A 134 -4.03 -24.85 -19.08
N LEU A 135 -4.79 -25.76 -19.69
CA LEU A 135 -6.16 -26.05 -19.31
C LEU A 135 -6.28 -26.64 -17.89
N TRP A 136 -5.52 -27.68 -17.54
CA TRP A 136 -5.60 -28.20 -16.17
C TRP A 136 -5.01 -27.26 -15.13
N GLN A 137 -3.97 -26.47 -15.48
CA GLN A 137 -3.43 -25.46 -14.57
C GLN A 137 -4.48 -24.40 -14.24
N ALA A 138 -5.10 -23.79 -15.26
CA ALA A 138 -6.14 -22.80 -15.08
C ALA A 138 -7.35 -23.37 -14.33
N TYR A 139 -7.77 -24.60 -14.65
CA TYR A 139 -8.91 -25.22 -13.97
C TYR A 139 -8.62 -25.57 -12.52
N SER A 140 -7.43 -26.08 -12.20
CA SER A 140 -7.04 -26.37 -10.82
C SER A 140 -6.99 -25.11 -9.95
N LEU A 141 -6.52 -23.98 -10.50
CA LEU A 141 -6.54 -22.68 -9.83
C LEU A 141 -7.97 -22.18 -9.63
N SER A 142 -8.84 -22.32 -10.64
CA SER A 142 -10.26 -21.96 -10.54
C SER A 142 -10.98 -22.81 -9.49
N LEU A 143 -10.76 -24.13 -9.46
CA LEU A 143 -11.29 -25.02 -8.43
C LEU A 143 -10.81 -24.65 -7.03
N ALA A 144 -9.54 -24.27 -6.87
CA ALA A 144 -9.03 -23.79 -5.59
C ALA A 144 -9.71 -22.49 -5.16
N LYS A 145 -9.93 -21.55 -6.10
CA LYS A 145 -10.60 -20.27 -5.87
C LYS A 145 -12.06 -20.44 -5.42
N PHE A 146 -12.80 -21.37 -6.02
CA PHE A 146 -14.23 -21.55 -5.74
C PHE A 146 -14.54 -22.68 -4.74
N GLY A 147 -13.59 -23.57 -4.43
CA GLY A 147 -13.83 -24.76 -3.60
C GLY A 147 -12.67 -25.21 -2.70
N GLY A 148 -11.59 -24.44 -2.59
CA GLY A 148 -10.45 -24.70 -1.71
C GLY A 148 -9.39 -25.65 -2.27
N ALA A 149 -8.20 -25.64 -1.65
CA ALA A 149 -7.03 -26.40 -2.12
C ALA A 149 -7.26 -27.92 -2.19
N ALA A 150 -8.08 -28.49 -1.29
CA ALA A 150 -8.44 -29.90 -1.30
C ALA A 150 -9.17 -30.31 -2.58
N ARG A 151 -10.12 -29.50 -3.05
CA ARG A 151 -10.90 -29.79 -4.27
C ARG A 151 -10.04 -29.76 -5.53
N ALA A 152 -9.09 -28.83 -5.59
CA ALA A 152 -8.12 -28.75 -6.68
C ALA A 152 -7.15 -29.95 -6.66
N HIS A 153 -6.65 -30.32 -5.48
CA HIS A 153 -5.80 -31.48 -5.27
C HIS A 153 -6.50 -32.77 -5.72
N ASP A 154 -7.72 -33.01 -5.24
CA ASP A 154 -8.50 -34.21 -5.55
C ASP A 154 -8.77 -34.31 -7.05
N TRP A 155 -9.23 -33.24 -7.69
CA TRP A 155 -9.46 -33.27 -9.13
C TRP A 155 -8.17 -33.54 -9.92
N LEU A 156 -7.06 -32.87 -9.57
CA LEU A 156 -5.77 -33.11 -10.22
C LEU A 156 -5.30 -34.54 -10.06
N ALA A 157 -5.53 -35.18 -8.92
CA ALA A 157 -5.16 -36.58 -8.66
C ALA A 157 -5.87 -37.57 -9.60
N HIS A 158 -7.10 -37.26 -10.04
CA HIS A 158 -7.87 -38.11 -10.97
C HIS A 158 -7.39 -38.02 -12.43
N LEU A 159 -6.59 -37.01 -12.79
CA LEU A 159 -6.13 -36.86 -14.17
C LEU A 159 -5.06 -37.92 -14.53
N SER A 160 -5.22 -38.56 -15.68
CA SER A 160 -4.16 -39.44 -16.22
C SER A 160 -3.08 -38.61 -16.94
N PRO A 161 -1.78 -38.87 -16.72
CA PRO A 161 -0.71 -38.16 -17.45
C PRO A 161 -0.75 -38.51 -18.94
N LYS A 162 -0.55 -37.51 -19.81
CA LYS A 162 -0.47 -37.66 -21.27
C LYS A 162 0.66 -36.79 -21.84
N GLY A 163 1.90 -37.17 -21.54
CA GLY A 163 3.10 -36.44 -21.94
C GLY A 163 3.48 -35.26 -21.02
N ASP A 164 2.62 -34.91 -20.07
CA ASP A 164 2.78 -33.84 -19.07
C ASP A 164 3.12 -34.34 -17.66
N GLU A 165 3.47 -35.62 -17.51
CA GLU A 165 3.64 -36.29 -16.21
C GLU A 165 4.50 -35.49 -15.23
N LYS A 166 5.67 -35.00 -15.68
CA LYS A 166 6.56 -34.21 -14.84
C LYS A 166 5.86 -32.98 -14.25
N ILE A 167 5.20 -32.19 -15.09
CA ILE A 167 4.58 -30.92 -14.69
C ILE A 167 3.35 -31.18 -13.81
N LEU A 168 2.57 -32.21 -14.14
CA LEU A 168 1.40 -32.61 -13.36
C LEU A 168 1.78 -33.07 -11.95
N ARG A 169 2.82 -33.89 -11.80
CA ARG A 169 3.33 -34.34 -10.50
C ARG A 169 3.86 -33.18 -9.65
N LEU A 170 4.60 -32.24 -10.27
CA LEU A 170 5.07 -31.04 -9.57
C LEU A 170 3.91 -30.18 -9.04
N ALA A 171 2.84 -30.04 -9.83
CA ALA A 171 1.65 -29.30 -9.42
C ALA A 171 0.88 -30.00 -8.29
N ARG A 172 0.69 -31.32 -8.37
CA ARG A 172 0.07 -32.10 -7.29
C ARG A 172 0.86 -32.01 -6.00
N ALA A 173 2.18 -32.18 -6.06
CA ALA A 173 3.07 -32.02 -4.91
C ALA A 173 2.94 -30.63 -4.27
N ASN A 174 2.83 -29.56 -5.08
CA ASN A 174 2.60 -28.21 -4.56
C ASN A 174 1.27 -28.10 -3.78
N TRP A 175 0.20 -28.72 -4.28
CA TRP A 175 -1.07 -28.74 -3.56
C TRP A 175 -1.02 -29.61 -2.30
N SER A 176 -0.33 -30.76 -2.32
CA SER A 176 -0.13 -31.61 -1.14
C SER A 176 0.66 -30.87 -0.04
N GLU A 177 1.69 -30.10 -0.41
CA GLU A 177 2.46 -29.27 0.53
C GLU A 177 1.60 -28.19 1.20
N GLN A 178 0.73 -27.52 0.43
CA GLN A 178 -0.21 -26.52 0.99
C GLN A 178 -1.17 -27.16 2.00
N LEU A 179 -1.54 -28.42 1.79
CA LEU A 179 -2.36 -29.21 2.72
C LEU A 179 -1.54 -29.83 3.87
N ARG A 180 -0.22 -29.61 3.92
CA ARG A 180 0.75 -30.24 4.84
C ARG A 180 0.76 -31.78 4.76
N ASP A 181 0.37 -32.32 3.62
CA ASP A 181 0.47 -33.74 3.33
C ASP A 181 1.86 -34.08 2.77
N TRP A 182 2.79 -34.35 3.69
CA TRP A 182 4.15 -34.76 3.33
C TRP A 182 4.19 -36.13 2.66
N SER A 183 3.18 -37.00 2.88
CA SER A 183 3.09 -38.30 2.22
C SER A 183 2.73 -38.10 0.75
N GLY A 184 1.69 -37.33 0.45
CA GLY A 184 1.32 -36.97 -0.92
C GLY A 184 2.44 -36.22 -1.66
N THR A 185 3.17 -35.35 -0.96
CA THR A 185 4.35 -34.66 -1.52
C THR A 185 5.44 -35.65 -1.95
N ILE A 186 5.70 -36.67 -1.12
CA ILE A 186 6.67 -37.73 -1.43
C ILE A 186 6.16 -38.59 -2.59
N ASP A 187 4.89 -39.00 -2.57
CA ASP A 187 4.29 -39.85 -3.60
C ASP A 187 4.38 -39.23 -5.00
N GLU A 188 4.32 -37.90 -5.08
CA GLU A 188 4.41 -37.17 -6.35
C GLU A 188 5.85 -36.81 -6.77
N LEU A 189 6.73 -36.42 -5.83
CA LEU A 189 8.11 -36.00 -6.16
C LEU A 189 9.13 -37.15 -6.20
N ALA A 190 8.96 -38.22 -5.41
CA ALA A 190 9.90 -39.34 -5.37
C ALA A 190 10.06 -40.07 -6.72
N PRO A 191 8.99 -40.31 -7.51
CA PRO A 191 9.13 -40.86 -8.86
C PRO A 191 9.94 -39.96 -9.80
N LEU A 192 9.85 -38.63 -9.66
CA LEU A 192 10.64 -37.68 -10.44
C LEU A 192 12.12 -37.72 -10.03
N ALA A 193 12.41 -37.90 -8.73
CA ALA A 193 13.77 -38.11 -8.23
C ALA A 193 14.40 -39.38 -8.83
N ALA A 194 13.66 -40.49 -8.80
CA ALA A 194 14.12 -41.78 -9.34
C ALA A 194 14.48 -41.70 -10.83
N ARG A 195 13.81 -40.82 -11.59
CA ARG A 195 14.06 -40.57 -13.01
C ARG A 195 15.05 -39.42 -13.28
N GLN A 196 15.67 -38.85 -12.24
CA GLN A 196 16.59 -37.69 -12.33
C GLN A 196 15.96 -36.46 -13.01
N GLN A 197 14.66 -36.24 -12.79
CA GLN A 197 13.89 -35.18 -13.43
C GLN A 197 13.55 -34.01 -12.50
N LEU A 198 13.98 -34.04 -11.23
CA LEU A 198 13.80 -32.94 -10.28
C LEU A 198 14.80 -31.81 -10.55
N ASP A 199 14.31 -30.57 -10.50
CA ASP A 199 15.17 -29.40 -10.39
C ASP A 199 15.64 -29.19 -8.95
N ALA A 200 16.55 -28.22 -8.74
CA ALA A 200 17.14 -27.98 -7.42
C ALA A 200 16.10 -27.59 -6.35
N GLU A 201 15.05 -26.86 -6.75
CA GLU A 201 13.98 -26.45 -5.85
C GLU A 201 13.11 -27.64 -5.43
N SER A 202 12.68 -28.46 -6.39
CA SER A 202 11.86 -29.64 -6.13
C SER A 202 12.63 -30.74 -5.41
N TRP A 203 13.94 -30.85 -5.63
CA TRP A 203 14.84 -31.70 -4.83
C TRP A 203 14.83 -31.28 -3.36
N GLN A 204 14.91 -29.98 -3.08
CA GLN A 204 14.89 -29.46 -1.71
C GLN A 204 13.53 -29.69 -1.04
N ARG A 205 12.43 -29.54 -1.79
CA ARG A 205 11.06 -29.83 -1.31
C ARG A 205 10.89 -31.30 -0.91
N LEU A 206 11.35 -32.24 -1.74
CA LEU A 206 11.34 -33.67 -1.41
C LEU A 206 12.26 -34.00 -0.23
N ALA A 207 13.46 -33.41 -0.18
CA ALA A 207 14.39 -33.61 0.94
C ALA A 207 13.78 -33.13 2.26
N ASN A 208 13.08 -31.99 2.24
CA ASN A 208 12.36 -31.50 3.41
C ASN A 208 11.23 -32.46 3.82
N ALA A 209 10.44 -32.98 2.87
CA ALA A 209 9.37 -33.93 3.18
C ALA A 209 9.90 -35.20 3.88
N TYR A 210 11.02 -35.76 3.41
CA TYR A 210 11.67 -36.89 4.08
C TYR A 210 12.22 -36.53 5.47
N VAL A 211 12.82 -35.34 5.64
CA VAL A 211 13.28 -34.87 6.96
C VAL A 211 12.11 -34.71 7.93
N GLN A 212 10.99 -34.12 7.51
CA GLN A 212 9.81 -33.94 8.37
C GLN A 212 9.28 -35.27 8.89
N ARG A 213 9.34 -36.32 8.05
CA ARG A 213 8.93 -37.69 8.38
C ARG A 213 10.02 -38.55 9.03
N LEU A 214 11.27 -38.07 9.13
CA LEU A 214 12.44 -38.85 9.57
C LEU A 214 12.71 -40.11 8.72
N ASP A 215 12.38 -40.07 7.42
CA ASP A 215 12.55 -41.20 6.50
C ASP A 215 14.03 -41.34 6.04
N GLU A 216 14.83 -42.09 6.81
CA GLU A 216 16.29 -42.17 6.60
C GLU A 216 16.71 -42.75 5.24
N LYS A 217 16.16 -43.91 4.86
CA LYS A 217 16.62 -44.64 3.66
C LYS A 217 16.35 -43.85 2.37
N PRO A 218 15.13 -43.33 2.14
CA PRO A 218 14.86 -42.51 0.96
C PRO A 218 15.68 -41.21 0.93
N LEU A 219 15.90 -40.58 2.09
CA LEU A 219 16.71 -39.37 2.19
C LEU A 219 18.17 -39.61 1.82
N GLN A 220 18.76 -40.73 2.28
CA GLN A 220 20.13 -41.11 1.92
C GLN A 220 20.29 -41.33 0.41
N GLN A 221 19.31 -41.97 -0.22
CA GLN A 221 19.30 -42.15 -1.68
C GLN A 221 19.17 -40.80 -2.40
N LEU A 222 18.29 -39.91 -1.94
CA LEU A 222 18.11 -38.58 -2.51
C LEU A 222 19.37 -37.70 -2.41
N LEU A 223 20.12 -37.82 -1.31
CA LEU A 223 21.38 -37.10 -1.09
C LEU A 223 22.49 -37.46 -2.09
N GLN A 224 22.44 -38.63 -2.72
CA GLN A 224 23.37 -39.00 -3.80
C GLN A 224 23.15 -38.14 -5.05
N GLN A 225 21.96 -37.56 -5.20
CA GLN A 225 21.55 -36.73 -6.33
C GLN A 225 21.49 -35.24 -5.96
N ALA A 226 22.18 -34.83 -4.89
CA ALA A 226 22.09 -33.46 -4.40
C ALA A 226 22.59 -32.44 -5.44
N PRO A 227 21.85 -31.34 -5.70
CA PRO A 227 22.25 -30.32 -6.68
C PRO A 227 23.60 -29.67 -6.37
N THR A 228 23.93 -29.51 -5.08
CA THR A 228 25.22 -29.00 -4.62
C THR A 228 25.67 -29.72 -3.33
N PRO A 229 26.98 -29.79 -3.06
CA PRO A 229 27.50 -30.30 -1.78
C PRO A 229 26.97 -29.53 -0.58
N GLN A 230 26.75 -28.22 -0.71
CA GLN A 230 26.19 -27.38 0.35
C GLN A 230 24.72 -27.70 0.64
N ALA A 231 23.91 -27.97 -0.39
CA ALA A 231 22.53 -28.42 -0.20
C ALA A 231 22.48 -29.78 0.52
N ALA A 232 23.35 -30.72 0.13
CA ALA A 232 23.47 -32.02 0.80
C ALA A 232 23.87 -31.87 2.27
N ARG A 233 24.84 -31.00 2.57
CA ARG A 233 25.27 -30.68 3.94
C ARG A 233 24.12 -30.11 4.76
N LYS A 234 23.38 -29.14 4.22
CA LYS A 234 22.25 -28.50 4.91
C LYS A 234 21.17 -29.52 5.27
N VAL A 235 20.86 -30.45 4.36
CA VAL A 235 19.86 -31.51 4.61
C VAL A 235 20.35 -32.52 5.64
N ARG A 236 21.62 -32.95 5.60
CA ARG A 236 22.20 -33.84 6.63
C ARG A 236 22.11 -33.22 8.03
N LEU A 237 22.44 -31.93 8.15
CA LEU A 237 22.31 -31.20 9.41
C LEU A 237 20.84 -31.06 9.84
N ALA A 238 19.94 -30.72 8.93
CA ALA A 238 18.51 -30.67 9.23
C ALA A 238 17.97 -32.02 9.73
N MET A 239 18.46 -33.14 9.20
CA MET A 239 18.12 -34.47 9.67
C MET A 239 18.68 -34.75 11.08
N VAL A 240 19.94 -34.39 11.34
CA VAL A 240 20.54 -34.47 12.69
C VAL A 240 19.73 -33.66 13.69
N ASP A 241 19.41 -32.41 13.36
CA ASP A 241 18.68 -31.51 14.25
C ASP A 241 17.24 -31.99 14.49
N ARG A 242 16.56 -32.49 13.44
CA ARG A 242 15.24 -33.10 13.57
C ARG A 242 15.27 -34.37 14.42
N ALA A 243 16.26 -35.25 14.23
CA ALA A 243 16.41 -36.47 15.02
C ALA A 243 16.69 -36.15 16.49
N ILE A 244 17.51 -35.13 16.78
CA ILE A 244 17.74 -34.65 18.15
C ILE A 244 16.45 -34.07 18.75
N ALA A 245 15.74 -33.23 18.00
CA ALA A 245 14.49 -32.60 18.46
C ALA A 245 13.40 -33.63 18.79
N MET A 246 13.39 -34.76 18.08
CA MET A 246 12.47 -35.87 18.32
C MET A 246 13.02 -36.92 19.32
N GLY A 247 14.20 -36.69 19.90
CA GLY A 247 14.81 -37.55 20.94
C GLY A 247 15.51 -38.82 20.42
N HIS A 248 15.74 -38.94 19.12
CA HIS A 248 16.38 -40.10 18.49
C HIS A 248 17.93 -39.96 18.47
N GLY A 249 18.57 -40.00 19.64
CA GLY A 249 20.02 -39.76 19.79
C GLY A 249 20.93 -40.71 18.98
N GLN A 250 20.58 -41.99 18.87
CA GLN A 250 21.33 -42.94 18.03
C GLN A 250 21.20 -42.63 16.53
N GLN A 251 20.03 -42.14 16.09
CA GLN A 251 19.82 -41.73 14.70
C GLN A 251 20.61 -40.46 14.40
N ALA A 252 20.57 -39.48 15.30
CA ALA A 252 21.37 -38.26 15.19
C ALA A 252 22.88 -38.55 15.16
N GLN A 253 23.37 -39.48 15.99
CA GLN A 253 24.79 -39.86 16.00
C GLN A 253 25.21 -40.44 14.65
N ARG A 254 24.43 -41.39 14.10
CA ARG A 254 24.70 -41.99 12.79
C ARG A 254 24.70 -40.95 11.66
N TRP A 255 23.73 -40.03 11.66
CA TRP A 255 23.66 -38.97 10.66
C TRP A 255 24.77 -37.93 10.82
N LEU A 256 25.20 -37.63 12.04
CA LEU A 256 26.33 -36.74 12.30
C LEU A 256 27.64 -37.38 11.81
N GLN A 257 27.83 -38.67 12.08
CA GLN A 257 28.97 -39.47 11.57
C GLN A 257 28.96 -39.61 10.04
N SER A 258 27.82 -39.40 9.38
CA SER A 258 27.72 -39.43 7.91
C SER A 258 28.17 -38.13 7.22
N LEU A 259 28.53 -37.10 8.00
CA LEU A 259 29.08 -35.87 7.44
C LEU A 259 30.47 -36.10 6.80
N PRO A 260 30.85 -35.30 5.78
CA PRO A 260 32.18 -35.37 5.18
C PRO A 260 33.31 -35.24 6.21
N ALA A 261 34.47 -35.84 5.94
CA ALA A 261 35.62 -35.81 6.85
C ALA A 261 36.07 -34.38 7.21
N ALA A 262 35.92 -33.41 6.31
CA ALA A 262 36.21 -32.00 6.60
C ALA A 262 35.24 -31.41 7.65
N ASP A 263 33.96 -31.77 7.59
CA ASP A 263 32.96 -31.38 8.60
C ASP A 263 33.17 -32.14 9.91
N LEU A 264 33.56 -33.42 9.89
CA LEU A 264 33.92 -34.17 11.10
C LEU A 264 35.26 -33.73 11.70
N ALA A 265 36.14 -33.13 10.90
CA ALA A 265 37.39 -32.56 11.38
C ALA A 265 37.16 -31.23 12.10
N ASP A 266 36.01 -30.58 11.90
CA ASP A 266 35.61 -29.40 12.66
C ASP A 266 35.56 -29.73 14.16
N PRO A 267 36.32 -29.01 15.01
CA PRO A 267 36.28 -29.18 16.46
C PRO A 267 34.87 -29.16 17.04
N ALA A 268 33.96 -28.34 16.48
CA ALA A 268 32.58 -28.26 16.94
C ALA A 268 31.81 -29.57 16.70
N GLN A 269 32.01 -30.22 15.54
CA GLN A 269 31.33 -31.48 15.24
C GLN A 269 32.00 -32.66 15.98
N ARG A 270 33.32 -32.65 16.20
CA ARG A 270 33.99 -33.68 17.03
C ARG A 270 33.51 -33.65 18.47
N GLN A 271 33.35 -32.44 19.02
CA GLN A 271 32.80 -32.26 20.35
C GLN A 271 31.36 -32.77 20.41
N ARG A 272 30.51 -32.38 19.44
CA ARG A 272 29.12 -32.85 19.34
C ARG A 272 29.03 -34.37 19.22
N LEU A 273 29.95 -35.00 18.49
CA LEU A 273 30.04 -36.45 18.36
C LEU A 273 30.52 -37.14 19.65
N TRP A 274 31.52 -36.60 20.33
CA TRP A 274 31.99 -37.11 21.63
C TRP A 274 30.88 -37.05 22.68
N GLU A 275 30.10 -35.97 22.69
CA GLU A 275 28.96 -35.82 23.58
C GLU A 275 27.84 -36.80 23.28
N LEU A 276 27.46 -36.95 22.00
CA LEU A 276 26.49 -37.97 21.60
C LEU A 276 26.98 -39.38 21.96
N ALA A 277 28.26 -39.68 21.73
CA ALA A 277 28.86 -40.98 22.09
C ALA A 277 28.83 -41.25 23.60
N ARG A 278 29.05 -40.23 24.45
CA ARG A 278 28.91 -40.36 25.91
C ARG A 278 27.45 -40.59 26.33
N GLN A 279 26.49 -40.00 25.62
CA GLN A 279 25.06 -40.18 25.87
C GLN A 279 24.57 -41.57 25.43
N THR A 280 25.00 -42.03 24.26
CA THR A 280 24.69 -43.36 23.72
C THR A 280 25.54 -44.47 24.33
N SER A 281 26.48 -44.12 25.20
CA SER A 281 27.40 -45.03 25.92
C SER A 281 28.32 -45.86 25.01
N ASP A 282 28.76 -45.27 23.91
CA ASP A 282 29.77 -45.84 23.00
C ASP A 282 31.19 -45.70 23.59
N VAL A 283 31.53 -46.61 24.51
CA VAL A 283 32.81 -46.63 25.24
C VAL A 283 34.04 -46.58 24.31
N PRO A 284 34.13 -47.36 23.21
CA PRO A 284 35.27 -47.28 22.29
C PRO A 284 35.43 -45.90 21.64
N THR A 285 34.33 -45.28 21.19
CA THR A 285 34.39 -43.94 20.59
C THR A 285 34.77 -42.89 21.63
N VAL A 286 34.30 -43.00 22.87
CA VAL A 286 34.66 -42.08 23.95
C VAL A 286 36.12 -42.22 24.34
N GLN A 287 36.64 -43.43 24.53
CA GLN A 287 38.04 -43.63 24.92
C GLN A 287 39.00 -43.17 23.82
N ARG A 288 38.71 -43.49 22.55
CA ARG A 288 39.50 -43.03 21.40
C ARG A 288 39.45 -41.51 21.26
N LEU A 289 38.26 -40.92 21.21
CA LEU A 289 38.12 -39.46 21.10
C LEU A 289 38.66 -38.72 22.33
N SER A 290 38.61 -39.33 23.53
CA SER A 290 39.26 -38.76 24.72
C SER A 290 40.78 -38.73 24.56
N ASN A 291 41.39 -39.74 23.96
CA ASN A 291 42.83 -39.70 23.68
C ASN A 291 43.17 -38.74 22.52
N ASP A 292 42.37 -38.75 21.44
CA ASP A 292 42.54 -37.85 20.28
C ASP A 292 42.37 -36.37 20.67
N LEU A 293 41.50 -36.09 21.65
CA LEU A 293 41.27 -34.78 22.25
C LEU A 293 42.17 -34.52 23.48
N GLN A 294 43.14 -35.40 23.76
CA GLN A 294 44.12 -35.32 24.85
C GLN A 294 43.51 -35.08 26.24
N ARG A 295 42.55 -35.92 26.61
CA ARG A 295 41.85 -35.82 27.89
C ARG A 295 42.68 -36.45 29.02
N PRO A 296 42.67 -35.87 30.24
CA PRO A 296 43.35 -36.39 31.41
C PRO A 296 43.08 -37.88 31.72
N CYS A 297 44.14 -38.57 32.16
CA CYS A 297 44.10 -40.01 32.44
C CYS A 297 43.06 -40.36 33.52
N LEU A 298 43.07 -39.63 34.65
CA LEU A 298 42.12 -39.79 35.75
C LEU A 298 40.67 -39.43 35.36
N GLU A 299 40.45 -38.54 34.38
CA GLU A 299 39.10 -38.19 33.87
C GLU A 299 38.49 -39.38 33.13
N THR A 300 39.30 -39.99 32.26
CA THR A 300 38.88 -41.19 31.54
C THR A 300 38.65 -42.35 32.53
N SER A 301 39.54 -42.50 33.53
CA SER A 301 39.39 -43.49 34.61
C SER A 301 38.12 -43.30 35.44
N ASP A 302 37.77 -42.07 35.81
CA ASP A 302 36.55 -41.79 36.58
C ASP A 302 35.28 -42.04 35.75
N TRP A 303 35.28 -41.68 34.46
CA TRP A 303 34.14 -41.95 33.58
C TRP A 303 33.93 -43.46 33.38
N LEU A 304 35.03 -44.21 33.25
CA LEU A 304 35.02 -45.66 33.19
C LEU A 304 34.58 -46.28 34.53
N SER A 305 34.91 -45.69 35.69
CA SER A 305 34.65 -46.29 37.03
C SER A 305 33.20 -46.66 37.32
N ARG A 306 32.28 -46.08 36.55
CA ARG A 306 30.83 -46.28 36.68
C ARG A 306 30.22 -47.19 35.62
N ARG A 307 31.00 -47.57 34.61
CA ARG A 307 30.53 -48.27 33.40
C ARG A 307 31.30 -49.55 33.15
N ASP A 308 32.60 -49.47 33.37
CA ASP A 308 33.52 -50.59 33.34
C ASP A 308 34.55 -50.40 34.47
N PRO A 309 34.19 -50.82 35.71
CA PRO A 309 35.04 -50.65 36.89
C PRO A 309 36.39 -51.37 36.76
N GLU A 310 36.46 -52.42 35.95
CA GLU A 310 37.71 -53.12 35.66
C GLU A 310 38.61 -52.29 34.75
N ALA A 311 38.09 -51.77 33.62
CA ALA A 311 38.84 -50.85 32.76
C ALA A 311 39.27 -49.58 33.54
N ALA A 312 38.46 -49.15 34.51
CA ALA A 312 38.76 -48.00 35.36
C ALA A 312 39.84 -48.25 36.42
N LEU A 313 39.81 -49.41 37.09
CA LEU A 313 40.85 -49.78 38.05
C LEU A 313 42.18 -50.06 37.32
N GLN A 314 42.13 -50.63 36.11
CA GLN A 314 43.31 -50.78 35.24
C GLN A 314 43.89 -49.43 34.83
N GLN A 315 43.03 -48.50 34.39
CA GLN A 315 43.42 -47.14 34.06
C GLN A 315 43.97 -46.39 35.31
N LEU A 316 43.41 -46.61 36.51
CA LEU A 316 43.81 -45.95 37.77
C LEU A 316 45.17 -46.41 38.31
N ARG A 317 45.51 -47.70 38.16
CA ARG A 317 46.82 -48.21 38.58
C ARG A 317 47.97 -47.61 37.78
N GLN A 318 47.69 -47.19 36.54
CA GLN A 318 48.67 -46.53 35.67
C GLN A 318 48.74 -45.01 35.91
N CYS A 319 47.81 -44.45 36.69
CA CYS A 319 47.86 -43.07 37.14
C CYS A 319 48.82 -42.93 38.32
N GLN A 320 49.62 -41.86 38.39
CA GLN A 320 50.42 -41.64 39.59
C GLN A 320 49.56 -41.02 40.70
N PRO A 321 49.63 -41.52 41.96
CA PRO A 321 48.94 -40.90 43.08
C PRO A 321 49.44 -39.50 43.38
N ALA A 322 50.67 -39.17 42.95
CA ALA A 322 51.22 -37.83 43.05
C ALA A 322 50.68 -36.88 41.96
N ASP A 323 50.22 -37.41 40.81
CA ASP A 323 49.60 -36.59 39.76
C ASP A 323 48.33 -35.92 40.32
N ASP A 324 47.54 -36.67 41.09
CA ASP A 324 46.44 -36.14 41.90
C ASP A 324 46.12 -37.05 43.11
N PRO A 325 46.64 -36.72 44.31
CA PRO A 325 46.45 -37.52 45.53
C PRO A 325 45.00 -37.58 46.01
N GLN A 326 44.18 -36.59 45.65
CA GLN A 326 42.79 -36.52 46.04
C GLN A 326 41.92 -37.41 45.15
N ALA A 327 42.06 -37.26 43.82
CA ALA A 327 41.32 -38.08 42.87
C ALA A 327 41.69 -39.55 43.03
N TRP A 328 42.97 -39.81 43.29
CA TRP A 328 43.44 -41.14 43.64
C TRP A 328 42.83 -41.64 44.95
N LEU A 329 42.84 -40.85 46.03
CA LEU A 329 42.23 -41.21 47.32
C LEU A 329 40.71 -41.50 47.21
N VAL A 330 39.99 -40.71 46.41
CA VAL A 330 38.55 -40.86 46.19
C VAL A 330 38.24 -42.08 45.31
N LEU A 331 39.03 -42.32 44.27
CA LEU A 331 38.87 -43.51 43.44
C LEU A 331 39.27 -44.77 44.21
N ALA A 332 40.30 -44.69 45.07
CA ALA A 332 40.65 -45.76 46.00
C ALA A 332 39.54 -46.03 47.03
N GLN A 333 38.93 -44.99 47.61
CA GLN A 333 37.76 -45.13 48.51
C GLN A 333 36.55 -45.75 47.80
N ARG A 334 36.27 -45.34 46.56
CA ARG A 334 35.12 -45.82 45.77
C ARG A 334 35.30 -47.26 45.32
N LEU A 335 36.51 -47.62 44.93
CA LEU A 335 36.89 -48.98 44.58
C LEU A 335 37.21 -49.82 45.85
N GLN A 336 36.96 -49.26 47.05
CA GLN A 336 37.10 -49.85 48.39
C GLN A 336 38.47 -50.44 48.72
N ALA A 337 39.53 -49.75 48.34
CA ALA A 337 40.90 -50.15 48.61
C ALA A 337 41.35 -49.72 50.03
N THR A 338 40.76 -50.28 51.10
CA THR A 338 41.07 -49.96 52.51
C THR A 338 42.53 -50.24 52.88
N ASP A 339 43.12 -51.22 52.22
CA ASP A 339 44.54 -51.56 52.26
C ASP A 339 45.44 -50.43 51.73
N LEU A 340 45.04 -49.79 50.63
CA LEU A 340 45.69 -48.58 50.13
C LEU A 340 45.50 -47.41 51.12
N LEU A 341 44.37 -47.33 51.83
CA LEU A 341 44.05 -46.24 52.78
C LEU A 341 44.81 -46.30 54.12
N GLN A 342 45.03 -47.45 54.73
CA GLN A 342 45.73 -47.52 56.03
C GLN A 342 47.25 -47.35 55.87
N ASN A 343 47.79 -47.86 54.77
CA ASN A 343 49.22 -48.08 54.59
C ASN A 343 49.90 -47.03 53.71
N THR A 344 49.15 -46.34 52.85
CA THR A 344 49.72 -45.26 52.04
C THR A 344 49.67 -43.97 52.82
N ARG A 345 50.85 -43.47 53.16
CA ARG A 345 50.98 -42.14 53.74
C ARG A 345 50.95 -41.13 52.63
N LEU A 346 49.87 -40.37 52.60
CA LEU A 346 49.76 -39.30 51.63
C LEU A 346 50.46 -38.05 52.18
N PRO A 347 50.94 -37.15 51.32
CA PRO A 347 51.34 -35.83 51.77
C PRO A 347 50.16 -35.13 52.44
N GLU A 348 50.44 -34.37 53.50
CA GLU A 348 49.40 -33.53 54.09
C GLU A 348 48.84 -32.56 53.04
N PRO A 349 47.52 -32.33 53.00
CA PRO A 349 46.52 -32.63 54.03
C PRO A 349 45.79 -33.99 53.88
N TRP A 350 46.22 -34.85 52.96
CA TRP A 350 45.50 -36.09 52.61
C TRP A 350 45.67 -37.20 53.65
N ASP A 351 46.79 -37.17 54.40
CA ASP A 351 47.00 -38.05 55.55
C ASP A 351 46.03 -37.70 56.69
N SER A 352 45.81 -36.41 56.97
CA SER A 352 44.79 -35.95 57.93
C SER A 352 43.36 -36.39 57.56
N ARG A 353 43.05 -36.51 56.26
CA ARG A 353 41.74 -36.97 55.78
C ARG A 353 41.59 -38.48 55.81
N ARG A 354 42.67 -39.19 55.53
CA ARG A 354 42.79 -40.62 55.77
C ARG A 354 42.58 -40.95 57.26
N GLN A 355 43.02 -40.08 58.17
CA GLN A 355 42.77 -40.20 59.62
C GLN A 355 41.33 -39.82 60.02
N ALA A 356 40.74 -38.77 59.45
CA ALA A 356 39.33 -38.42 59.69
C ALA A 356 38.37 -39.55 59.25
N GLN A 357 38.69 -40.26 58.16
CA GLN A 357 37.91 -41.42 57.71
C GLN A 357 37.92 -42.57 58.73
N LEU A 358 38.92 -42.61 59.60
CA LEU A 358 39.01 -43.56 60.70
C LEU A 358 38.09 -43.16 61.88
N VAL A 359 37.87 -41.86 62.09
CA VAL A 359 36.96 -41.31 63.13
C VAL A 359 35.49 -41.58 62.79
N ASP A 360 35.14 -41.54 61.51
CA ASP A 360 33.78 -41.86 61.05
C ASP A 360 33.40 -43.33 61.31
N VAL A 361 34.37 -44.24 61.32
CA VAL A 361 34.17 -45.64 61.71
C VAL A 361 33.83 -45.78 63.21
N TRP A 362 34.28 -44.87 64.10
CA TRP A 362 33.91 -44.85 65.53
C TRP A 362 32.50 -44.32 65.79
N GLN A 363 32.05 -43.42 64.93
CA GLN A 363 30.74 -42.80 65.04
C GLN A 363 29.60 -43.76 64.68
N GLU A 364 29.87 -44.77 63.86
CA GLU A 364 28.95 -45.87 63.55
C GLU A 364 28.71 -46.83 64.75
N GLN A 365 29.33 -46.56 65.93
CA GLN A 365 29.25 -47.38 67.15
C GLN A 365 28.49 -46.74 68.35
N GLY A 366 28.06 -45.45 68.33
CA GLY A 366 26.95 -44.92 69.17
C GLY A 366 27.14 -43.88 70.35
N GLU A 367 28.31 -43.31 70.65
CA GLU A 367 28.60 -42.59 71.93
C GLU A 367 28.51 -41.02 71.92
N SER A 368 27.33 -40.39 72.06
CA SER A 368 27.11 -38.96 71.67
C SER A 368 27.50 -37.82 72.66
N SER A 369 27.43 -38.01 73.99
CA SER A 369 27.83 -36.96 74.95
C SER A 369 29.36 -36.80 75.06
N LYS A 370 30.14 -37.89 74.87
CA LYS A 370 31.61 -37.90 74.78
C LYS A 370 32.10 -37.11 73.57
N VAL A 371 31.42 -37.29 72.45
CA VAL A 371 31.62 -36.50 71.24
C VAL A 371 31.30 -35.02 71.52
N MET A 372 30.22 -34.67 72.23
CA MET A 372 29.89 -33.27 72.54
C MET A 372 30.93 -32.54 73.39
N VAL A 373 31.37 -33.13 74.51
CA VAL A 373 32.38 -32.52 75.38
C VAL A 373 33.76 -32.49 74.72
N TRP A 374 34.18 -33.56 74.01
CA TRP A 374 35.43 -33.56 73.21
C TRP A 374 35.41 -32.38 72.24
N LEU A 375 34.29 -32.19 71.54
CA LEU A 375 34.12 -31.11 70.57
C LEU A 375 34.08 -29.72 71.23
N ALA A 376 33.40 -29.50 72.37
CA ALA A 376 33.40 -28.19 73.05
C ALA A 376 34.79 -27.76 73.58
N GLY A 377 35.67 -28.72 73.88
CA GLY A 377 37.07 -28.48 74.28
C GLY A 377 38.08 -28.46 73.14
N GLN A 378 37.75 -29.02 71.96
CA GLN A 378 38.52 -28.78 70.73
C GLN A 378 38.46 -27.29 70.35
N PRO A 379 39.41 -26.78 69.54
CA PRO A 379 39.25 -25.48 68.90
C PRO A 379 37.85 -25.43 68.29
N GLN A 380 37.09 -24.36 68.56
CA GLN A 380 35.70 -24.22 68.14
C GLN A 380 35.61 -24.05 66.63
N THR A 381 35.94 -25.13 65.96
CA THR A 381 35.94 -25.23 64.54
C THR A 381 34.50 -25.37 64.08
N PRO A 382 34.23 -24.92 62.87
CA PRO A 382 33.10 -25.38 62.06
C PRO A 382 32.45 -26.71 62.47
N ALA A 383 33.13 -27.84 62.27
CA ALA A 383 32.58 -29.18 62.48
C ALA A 383 32.18 -29.45 63.93
N VAL A 384 32.97 -28.92 64.87
CA VAL A 384 32.67 -28.93 66.29
C VAL A 384 31.36 -28.22 66.54
N VAL A 385 31.25 -26.95 66.13
CA VAL A 385 30.08 -26.09 66.36
C VAL A 385 28.82 -26.67 65.70
N LYS A 386 28.94 -27.26 64.51
CA LYS A 386 27.86 -28.00 63.83
C LYS A 386 27.30 -29.09 64.70
N ARG A 387 28.20 -29.93 65.20
CA ARG A 387 27.85 -31.12 65.97
C ARG A 387 27.25 -30.72 67.32
N ARG A 388 27.64 -29.55 67.86
CA ARG A 388 26.97 -28.93 69.02
C ARG A 388 25.56 -28.48 68.69
N ALA A 389 25.37 -27.83 67.55
CA ALA A 389 24.07 -27.32 67.14
C ALA A 389 23.08 -28.47 66.81
N GLU A 390 23.54 -29.54 66.15
CA GLU A 390 22.75 -30.76 65.90
C GLU A 390 22.39 -31.53 67.17
N LEU A 391 23.24 -31.45 68.20
CA LEU A 391 22.93 -32.02 69.51
C LEU A 391 22.00 -31.11 70.32
N ALA A 392 22.18 -29.80 70.26
CA ALA A 392 21.31 -28.80 70.88
C ALA A 392 19.87 -28.85 70.31
N GLN A 393 19.74 -29.08 69.00
CA GLN A 393 18.47 -29.31 68.31
C GLN A 393 17.77 -30.58 68.81
N ARG A 394 18.51 -31.68 68.99
CA ARG A 394 17.99 -32.93 69.59
C ARG A 394 17.61 -32.79 71.07
N MET A 395 18.10 -31.74 71.73
CA MET A 395 17.82 -31.40 73.13
C MET A 395 16.76 -30.29 73.30
N GLY A 396 16.26 -29.67 72.22
CA GLY A 396 15.12 -28.74 72.23
C GLY A 396 15.38 -27.28 72.63
N ARG A 397 16.62 -26.78 72.60
CA ARG A 397 16.97 -25.43 73.11
C ARG A 397 16.97 -24.33 72.02
N ARG A 398 15.82 -23.72 71.71
CA ARG A 398 15.62 -22.91 70.48
C ARG A 398 16.45 -21.62 70.31
N THR A 399 16.66 -20.82 71.36
CA THR A 399 17.45 -19.56 71.24
C THR A 399 18.95 -19.85 71.17
N GLU A 400 19.42 -20.82 71.94
CA GLU A 400 20.80 -21.33 71.89
C GLU A 400 21.04 -22.02 70.54
N GLU A 401 20.05 -22.76 70.03
CA GLU A 401 20.03 -23.36 68.69
C GLU A 401 20.14 -22.29 67.58
N GLN A 402 19.30 -21.24 67.58
CA GLN A 402 19.41 -20.16 66.59
C GLN A 402 20.79 -19.52 66.61
N THR A 403 21.30 -19.21 67.80
CA THR A 403 22.59 -18.54 67.98
C THR A 403 23.76 -19.43 67.60
N LEU A 404 23.72 -20.72 67.96
CA LEU A 404 24.75 -21.70 67.59
C LEU A 404 24.72 -22.02 66.11
N TRP A 405 23.54 -22.09 65.47
CA TRP A 405 23.45 -22.26 64.02
C TRP A 405 23.87 -21.02 63.25
N GLU A 406 23.57 -19.81 63.75
CA GLU A 406 24.09 -18.58 63.16
C GLU A 406 25.61 -18.45 63.38
N TYR A 407 26.12 -18.81 64.56
CA TYR A 407 27.55 -18.82 64.85
C TYR A 407 28.29 -19.85 64.01
N HIS A 408 27.75 -21.07 63.93
CA HIS A 408 28.21 -22.10 63.02
C HIS A 408 28.21 -21.56 61.58
N TYR A 409 27.13 -20.93 61.14
CA TYR A 409 27.06 -20.30 59.82
C TYR A 409 28.11 -19.20 59.65
N ARG A 410 28.37 -18.34 60.64
CA ARG A 410 29.40 -17.31 60.54
C ARG A 410 30.81 -17.89 60.44
N GLN A 411 31.08 -18.98 61.14
CA GLN A 411 32.37 -19.69 61.09
C GLN A 411 32.56 -20.51 59.82
N THR A 412 31.48 -21.07 59.26
CA THR A 412 31.55 -22.10 58.20
C THR A 412 30.98 -21.66 56.87
N GLY A 413 30.11 -20.67 56.87
CA GLY A 413 29.17 -20.40 55.78
C GLY A 413 28.15 -21.52 55.56
N ASN A 414 27.98 -22.48 56.48
CA ASN A 414 27.10 -23.64 56.30
C ASN A 414 25.65 -23.19 56.16
N LEU A 415 25.09 -23.48 54.99
CA LEU A 415 23.82 -22.93 54.59
C LEU A 415 22.62 -23.69 55.18
N ALA A 416 22.79 -24.94 55.60
CA ALA A 416 21.76 -25.64 56.36
C ALA A 416 21.58 -24.96 57.72
N SER A 417 22.68 -24.51 58.33
CA SER A 417 22.70 -23.72 59.55
C SER A 417 22.12 -22.32 59.35
N LEU A 418 22.47 -21.66 58.24
CA LEU A 418 21.81 -20.43 57.81
C LEU A 418 20.29 -20.62 57.64
N ASN A 419 19.88 -21.69 56.97
CA ASN A 419 18.47 -21.96 56.71
C ASN A 419 17.70 -22.16 58.02
N GLN A 420 18.28 -22.91 58.97
CA GLN A 420 17.72 -23.10 60.30
C GLN A 420 17.66 -21.78 61.08
N ALA A 421 18.74 -21.01 61.10
CA ALA A 421 18.81 -19.72 61.78
C ALA A 421 17.82 -18.69 61.20
N SER A 422 17.77 -18.55 59.87
CA SER A 422 16.85 -17.62 59.17
C SER A 422 15.39 -18.08 59.21
N PHE A 423 15.13 -19.38 59.33
CA PHE A 423 13.79 -19.91 59.57
C PHE A 423 13.29 -19.52 60.96
N LEU A 424 14.12 -19.74 61.98
CA LEU A 424 13.81 -19.36 63.37
C LEU A 424 13.62 -17.85 63.50
N ALA A 425 14.45 -17.04 62.82
CA ALA A 425 14.33 -15.57 62.81
C ALA A 425 13.02 -15.07 62.14
N MET A 426 12.54 -15.72 61.08
CA MET A 426 11.25 -15.37 60.48
C MET A 426 10.05 -15.85 61.30
N GLN A 427 10.19 -16.96 62.02
CA GLN A 427 9.17 -17.44 62.95
C GLN A 427 9.02 -16.50 64.16
N SER A 428 10.09 -15.81 64.57
CA SER A 428 10.07 -14.83 65.66
C SER A 428 9.65 -13.40 65.24
N GLY A 429 9.32 -13.18 63.96
CA GLY A 429 8.86 -11.88 63.44
C GLY A 429 9.98 -10.90 63.02
N ASP A 430 11.26 -11.28 63.10
CA ASP A 430 12.39 -10.41 62.75
C ASP A 430 12.75 -10.50 61.26
N ARG A 431 11.88 -9.94 60.41
CA ARG A 431 12.00 -10.01 58.95
C ARG A 431 13.23 -9.26 58.43
N ALA A 432 13.62 -8.15 59.07
CA ALA A 432 14.77 -7.36 58.66
C ALA A 432 16.09 -8.09 58.93
N HIS A 433 16.23 -8.72 60.09
CA HIS A 433 17.42 -9.52 60.40
C HIS A 433 17.52 -10.77 59.52
N ALA A 434 16.40 -11.45 59.28
CA ALA A 434 16.36 -12.58 58.36
C ALA A 434 16.74 -12.19 56.93
N GLN A 435 16.26 -11.03 56.44
CA GLN A 435 16.65 -10.49 55.13
C GLN A 435 18.15 -10.22 55.11
N GLN A 436 18.69 -9.48 56.06
CA GLN A 436 20.12 -9.12 56.08
C GLN A 436 21.02 -10.37 56.17
N LEU A 437 20.64 -11.34 57.01
CA LEU A 437 21.37 -12.59 57.16
C LEU A 437 21.36 -13.40 55.85
N LEU A 438 20.21 -13.49 55.18
CA LEU A 438 20.05 -14.18 53.90
C LEU A 438 20.71 -13.43 52.74
N GLU A 439 20.68 -12.10 52.69
CA GLU A 439 21.35 -11.29 51.66
C GLU A 439 22.87 -11.36 51.78
N ASN A 440 23.40 -11.23 52.99
CA ASN A 440 24.83 -11.39 53.24
C ASN A 440 25.30 -12.79 52.86
N ALA A 441 24.49 -13.82 53.16
CA ALA A 441 24.75 -15.17 52.71
C ALA A 441 24.66 -15.30 51.20
N TYR A 442 23.63 -14.72 50.60
CA TYR A 442 23.42 -14.74 49.17
C TYR A 442 24.62 -14.16 48.44
N ASP A 443 25.12 -13.00 48.86
CA ASP A 443 26.29 -12.36 48.27
C ASP A 443 27.56 -13.16 48.51
N ARG A 444 27.77 -13.59 49.76
CA ARG A 444 28.95 -14.39 50.14
C ARG A 444 29.00 -15.73 49.41
N HIS A 445 27.85 -16.31 49.06
CA HIS A 445 27.73 -17.61 48.38
C HIS A 445 27.29 -17.50 46.92
N GLY A 446 27.26 -16.29 46.34
CA GLY A 446 26.87 -16.05 44.94
C GLY A 446 25.49 -16.61 44.57
N GLY A 447 24.54 -16.57 45.50
CA GLY A 447 23.15 -16.97 45.32
C GLY A 447 22.85 -18.46 45.51
N ARG A 448 23.84 -19.27 45.88
CA ARG A 448 23.66 -20.70 46.12
C ARG A 448 23.29 -20.95 47.58
N LEU A 449 22.01 -20.82 47.93
CA LEU A 449 21.46 -21.14 49.26
C LEU A 449 20.48 -22.34 49.17
N PRO A 450 20.11 -23.01 50.28
CA PRO A 450 19.08 -24.05 50.29
C PRO A 450 17.76 -23.52 49.76
N GLY A 451 16.98 -24.37 49.07
CA GLY A 451 15.70 -23.99 48.47
C GLY A 451 14.77 -23.29 49.47
N ALA A 452 14.67 -23.76 50.71
CA ALA A 452 13.87 -23.11 51.76
C ALA A 452 14.38 -21.70 52.15
N ALA A 453 15.69 -21.46 52.08
CA ALA A 453 16.30 -20.16 52.35
C ALA A 453 16.15 -19.20 51.15
N LEU A 454 16.32 -19.70 49.93
CA LEU A 454 16.06 -18.96 48.69
C LEU A 454 14.58 -18.62 48.57
N GLN A 455 13.69 -19.55 48.90
CA GLN A 455 12.25 -19.36 48.95
C GLN A 455 11.86 -18.26 49.92
N ARG A 456 12.49 -18.23 51.10
CA ARG A 456 12.28 -17.20 52.11
C ARG A 456 12.77 -15.84 51.64
N LEU A 457 13.97 -15.78 51.06
CA LEU A 457 14.54 -14.55 50.49
C LEU A 457 13.69 -14.03 49.32
N ALA A 458 13.25 -14.92 48.43
CA ALA A 458 12.36 -14.59 47.32
C ALA A 458 10.99 -14.12 47.82
N GLY A 459 10.42 -14.75 48.85
CA GLY A 459 9.19 -14.27 49.48
C GLY A 459 9.32 -12.89 50.10
N ILE A 460 10.52 -12.54 50.61
CA ILE A 460 10.83 -11.18 51.05
C ILE A 460 10.80 -10.22 49.85
N TYR A 461 11.57 -10.52 48.79
CA TYR A 461 11.65 -9.68 47.58
C TYR A 461 10.33 -9.53 46.82
N ALA A 462 9.52 -10.59 46.74
CA ALA A 462 8.19 -10.57 46.11
C ALA A 462 7.24 -9.55 46.75
N SER A 463 7.47 -9.21 48.02
CA SER A 463 6.63 -8.30 48.81
C SER A 463 7.26 -6.90 49.02
N SER A 464 8.49 -6.68 48.53
CA SER A 464 9.24 -5.45 48.75
C SER A 464 8.83 -4.36 47.75
N THR A 465 8.55 -3.15 48.23
CA THR A 465 8.17 -1.99 47.40
C THR A 465 9.37 -1.27 46.76
N ASN A 466 10.54 -1.33 47.40
CA ASN A 466 11.77 -0.70 46.92
C ASN A 466 12.83 -1.77 46.64
N ILE A 467 13.19 -1.97 45.38
CA ILE A 467 14.18 -2.96 44.95
C ILE A 467 15.44 -2.26 44.45
N THR A 468 16.58 -2.55 45.07
CA THR A 468 17.89 -2.04 44.65
C THR A 468 18.43 -2.83 43.44
N PRO A 469 19.32 -2.24 42.60
CA PRO A 469 19.96 -2.97 41.49
C PRO A 469 20.70 -4.25 41.92
N ALA A 470 21.21 -4.28 43.15
CA ALA A 470 21.78 -5.49 43.73
C ALA A 470 20.70 -6.57 43.96
N GLN A 471 19.58 -6.22 44.58
CA GLN A 471 18.44 -7.13 44.79
C GLN A 471 17.84 -7.63 43.48
N GLN A 472 17.73 -6.78 42.45
CA GLN A 472 17.22 -7.20 41.14
C GLN A 472 18.09 -8.30 40.51
N ARG A 473 19.42 -8.15 40.59
CA ARG A 473 20.36 -9.21 40.13
C ARG A 473 20.16 -10.49 40.92
N ARG A 474 19.90 -10.43 42.23
CA ARG A 474 19.62 -11.61 43.06
C ARG A 474 18.29 -12.27 42.67
N MET A 475 17.24 -11.49 42.45
CA MET A 475 15.93 -11.98 41.99
C MET A 475 16.03 -12.76 40.69
N ALA A 476 16.79 -12.26 39.71
CA ALA A 476 17.04 -12.94 38.43
C ALA A 476 17.53 -14.37 38.64
N SER A 477 18.52 -14.52 39.54
CA SER A 477 19.08 -15.82 39.92
C SER A 477 18.19 -16.68 40.83
N LEU A 478 17.24 -16.08 41.56
CA LEU A 478 16.33 -16.82 42.46
C LEU A 478 15.21 -17.56 41.72
N ILE A 479 14.79 -17.08 40.54
CA ILE A 479 13.62 -17.58 39.81
C ILE A 479 13.66 -19.11 39.56
N ALA A 480 14.83 -19.66 39.28
CA ALA A 480 14.99 -21.08 38.96
C ALA A 480 14.88 -22.01 40.19
N HIS A 481 14.82 -21.46 41.40
CA HIS A 481 15.05 -22.20 42.65
C HIS A 481 13.90 -22.09 43.66
N ILE A 482 12.73 -21.62 43.23
CA ILE A 482 11.58 -21.29 44.08
C ILE A 482 10.27 -21.86 43.53
N ASP A 483 9.26 -22.00 44.39
CA ASP A 483 7.96 -22.56 44.02
C ASP A 483 7.22 -21.70 42.98
N SER A 484 6.26 -22.30 42.28
CA SER A 484 5.50 -21.64 41.21
C SER A 484 4.82 -20.32 41.61
N THR A 485 4.36 -20.17 42.86
CA THR A 485 3.64 -18.97 43.31
C THR A 485 4.61 -17.80 43.51
N THR A 486 5.67 -18.01 44.31
CA THR A 486 6.69 -16.98 44.54
C THR A 486 7.50 -16.70 43.28
N ARG A 487 7.72 -17.72 42.43
CA ARG A 487 8.28 -17.56 41.09
C ARG A 487 7.48 -16.57 40.24
N GLY A 488 6.16 -16.74 40.16
CA GLY A 488 5.28 -15.84 39.40
C GLY A 488 5.24 -14.40 39.96
N GLN A 489 5.49 -14.21 41.26
CA GLN A 489 5.59 -12.88 41.87
C GLN A 489 6.95 -12.23 41.57
N LEU A 490 8.06 -12.98 41.66
CA LEU A 490 9.39 -12.48 41.33
C LEU A 490 9.53 -12.12 39.85
N LEU A 491 9.00 -12.97 38.96
CA LEU A 491 8.97 -12.70 37.52
C LEU A 491 8.17 -11.43 37.20
N ALA A 492 7.04 -11.22 37.88
CA ALA A 492 6.26 -9.99 37.72
C ALA A 492 7.06 -8.76 38.19
N GLN A 493 7.75 -8.83 39.32
CA GLN A 493 8.57 -7.74 39.84
C GLN A 493 9.77 -7.43 38.91
N LEU A 494 10.41 -8.46 38.33
CA LEU A 494 11.48 -8.28 37.36
C LEU A 494 11.00 -7.65 36.05
N ALA A 495 9.83 -8.08 35.56
CA ALA A 495 9.17 -7.46 34.41
C ALA A 495 8.85 -5.98 34.68
N GLU A 496 8.39 -5.64 35.88
CA GLU A 496 8.09 -4.26 36.28
C GLU A 496 9.34 -3.36 36.29
N THR A 497 10.49 -3.93 36.64
CA THR A 497 11.79 -3.24 36.61
C THR A 497 12.47 -3.25 35.24
N GLY A 498 11.80 -3.76 34.20
CA GLY A 498 12.29 -3.76 32.81
C GLY A 498 13.25 -4.89 32.43
N GLN A 499 13.45 -5.91 33.27
CA GLN A 499 14.37 -7.03 33.00
C GLN A 499 13.75 -8.13 32.15
N CYS A 500 13.27 -7.76 30.97
CA CYS A 500 12.46 -8.66 30.15
C CYS A 500 13.23 -9.80 29.49
N ASP A 501 14.51 -9.59 29.16
CA ASP A 501 15.37 -10.66 28.65
C ASP A 501 15.56 -11.75 29.72
N THR A 502 15.76 -11.36 30.98
CA THR A 502 15.85 -12.26 32.12
C THR A 502 14.55 -13.03 32.33
N VAL A 503 13.40 -12.36 32.24
CA VAL A 503 12.07 -12.98 32.38
C VAL A 503 11.83 -14.02 31.27
N GLN A 504 12.12 -13.67 30.02
CA GLN A 504 11.96 -14.57 28.88
C GLN A 504 12.91 -15.77 28.96
N GLN A 505 14.18 -15.54 29.32
CA GLN A 505 15.16 -16.62 29.53
C GLN A 505 14.76 -17.55 30.68
N ALA A 506 14.20 -17.00 31.76
CA ALA A 506 13.82 -17.79 32.91
C ALA A 506 12.55 -18.63 32.67
N ILE A 507 11.61 -18.16 31.85
CA ILE A 507 10.36 -18.88 31.51
C ILE A 507 10.60 -19.89 30.38
N GLY A 508 11.47 -19.57 29.42
CA GLY A 508 11.76 -20.42 28.27
C GLY A 508 10.59 -20.51 27.29
N THR A 509 10.54 -21.61 26.53
CA THR A 509 9.58 -21.79 25.42
C THR A 509 8.22 -22.35 25.85
N GLN A 510 8.06 -22.75 27.11
CA GLN A 510 6.83 -23.35 27.63
C GLN A 510 6.43 -22.71 28.97
N PRO A 511 5.56 -21.69 28.97
CA PRO A 511 5.03 -21.10 30.20
C PRO A 511 4.05 -22.07 30.87
N GLN A 512 4.26 -22.37 32.16
CA GLN A 512 3.55 -23.46 32.86
C GLN A 512 2.51 -22.94 33.87
N SER A 513 2.67 -21.72 34.38
CA SER A 513 1.80 -21.14 35.40
C SER A 513 1.16 -19.82 34.96
N ALA A 514 0.05 -19.44 35.59
CA ALA A 514 -0.59 -18.14 35.34
C ALA A 514 0.36 -16.95 35.62
N GLY A 515 1.29 -17.11 36.56
CA GLY A 515 2.33 -16.11 36.86
C GLY A 515 3.35 -15.93 35.74
N ASP A 516 3.74 -17.01 35.06
CA ASP A 516 4.66 -16.95 33.92
C ASP A 516 4.01 -16.18 32.76
N TYR A 517 2.78 -16.54 32.41
CA TYR A 517 1.99 -15.84 31.40
C TYR A 517 1.81 -14.35 31.73
N ARG A 518 1.54 -14.00 32.99
CA ARG A 518 1.41 -12.60 33.41
C ARG A 518 2.73 -11.82 33.26
N ALA A 519 3.87 -12.43 33.58
CA ALA A 519 5.17 -11.79 33.44
C ALA A 519 5.58 -11.62 31.96
N LEU A 520 5.32 -12.62 31.12
CA LEU A 520 5.49 -12.52 29.67
C LEU A 520 4.60 -11.44 29.07
N GLY A 521 3.34 -11.36 29.51
CA GLY A 521 2.41 -10.31 29.13
C GLY A 521 2.95 -8.91 29.44
N ARG A 522 3.49 -8.69 30.65
CA ARG A 522 4.11 -7.41 31.02
C ARG A 522 5.30 -7.05 30.14
N CYS A 523 6.13 -8.04 29.81
CA CYS A 523 7.28 -7.82 28.94
C CYS A 523 6.94 -7.61 27.47
N ALA A 524 5.92 -8.30 26.96
CA ALA A 524 5.43 -8.11 25.60
C ALA A 524 4.66 -6.79 25.44
N MET A 525 4.09 -6.23 26.51
CA MET A 525 3.17 -5.09 26.46
C MET A 525 3.69 -3.88 25.66
N ARG A 526 4.96 -3.50 25.82
CA ARG A 526 5.52 -2.29 25.19
C ARG A 526 5.73 -2.47 23.69
N ASP A 527 6.28 -3.61 23.27
CA ASP A 527 6.79 -3.80 21.92
C ASP A 527 5.85 -4.69 21.07
N ARG A 528 5.03 -5.54 21.70
CA ARG A 528 4.15 -6.55 21.08
C ARG A 528 2.82 -6.70 21.86
N PRO A 529 1.96 -5.67 21.89
CA PRO A 529 0.74 -5.69 22.70
C PRO A 529 -0.24 -6.82 22.33
N GLY A 530 -0.32 -7.22 21.05
CA GLY A 530 -1.15 -8.35 20.62
C GLY A 530 -0.70 -9.70 21.23
N GLU A 531 0.60 -9.91 21.41
CA GLU A 531 1.13 -11.10 22.09
C GLU A 531 0.86 -11.05 23.60
N ALA A 532 0.95 -9.84 24.19
CA ALA A 532 0.58 -9.64 25.59
C ALA A 532 -0.89 -10.01 25.87
N VAL A 533 -1.81 -9.72 24.95
CA VAL A 533 -3.22 -10.16 25.05
C VAL A 533 -3.32 -11.67 25.18
N VAL A 534 -2.64 -12.42 24.32
CA VAL A 534 -2.66 -13.89 24.33
C VAL A 534 -2.15 -14.43 25.68
N TYR A 535 -1.04 -13.88 26.17
CA TYR A 535 -0.49 -14.28 27.46
C TYR A 535 -1.44 -13.98 28.61
N TYR A 536 -2.02 -12.77 28.69
CA TYR A 536 -2.96 -12.45 29.76
C TYR A 536 -4.26 -13.27 29.69
N GLN A 537 -4.80 -13.54 28.50
CA GLN A 537 -5.95 -14.43 28.33
C GLN A 537 -5.63 -15.86 28.79
N GLN A 538 -4.42 -16.35 28.51
CA GLN A 538 -3.99 -17.68 28.95
C GLN A 538 -3.80 -17.75 30.47
N ALA A 539 -3.27 -16.69 31.10
CA ALA A 539 -3.24 -16.56 32.56
C ALA A 539 -4.65 -16.53 33.17
N GLU A 540 -5.62 -15.86 32.52
CA GLU A 540 -7.01 -15.83 32.99
C GLU A 540 -7.69 -17.20 32.87
N LYS A 541 -7.44 -17.96 31.79
CA LYS A 541 -7.90 -19.35 31.63
C LYS A 541 -7.37 -20.28 32.74
N LEU A 542 -6.17 -20.00 33.24
CA LEU A 542 -5.57 -20.70 34.38
C LEU A 542 -6.06 -20.17 35.75
N GLY A 543 -7.05 -19.28 35.77
CA GLY A 543 -7.73 -18.80 36.98
C GLY A 543 -7.23 -17.48 37.56
N ASP A 544 -6.25 -16.81 36.94
CA ASP A 544 -5.70 -15.54 37.44
C ASP A 544 -6.55 -14.33 37.06
N ARG A 545 -7.58 -14.05 37.86
CA ARG A 545 -8.43 -12.85 37.67
C ARG A 545 -7.73 -11.53 37.99
N SER A 546 -6.58 -11.55 38.68
CA SER A 546 -5.88 -10.31 39.09
C SER A 546 -5.24 -9.57 37.92
N ASN A 547 -5.09 -10.24 36.77
CA ASN A 547 -4.48 -9.67 35.56
C ASN A 547 -5.48 -8.90 34.66
N ARG A 548 -6.77 -8.87 34.98
CA ARG A 548 -7.83 -8.31 34.09
C ARG A 548 -7.58 -6.86 33.69
N ILE A 549 -7.07 -6.04 34.62
CA ILE A 549 -6.68 -4.66 34.31
C ILE A 549 -5.55 -4.63 33.27
N ALA A 550 -4.54 -5.48 33.43
CA ALA A 550 -3.42 -5.59 32.49
C ALA A 550 -3.87 -6.14 31.13
N LEU A 551 -4.79 -7.11 31.11
CA LEU A 551 -5.43 -7.60 29.89
C LEU A 551 -6.19 -6.49 29.16
N ALA A 552 -6.96 -5.67 29.88
CA ALA A 552 -7.71 -4.57 29.28
C ALA A 552 -6.78 -3.48 28.71
N TYR A 553 -5.64 -3.19 29.37
CA TYR A 553 -4.59 -2.34 28.80
C TYR A 553 -4.01 -2.96 27.51
N ALA A 554 -3.70 -4.25 27.52
CA ALA A 554 -3.14 -4.95 26.36
C ALA A 554 -4.10 -4.97 25.17
N LEU A 555 -5.39 -5.25 25.41
CA LEU A 555 -6.44 -5.22 24.38
C LEU A 555 -6.56 -3.83 23.76
N GLN A 556 -6.58 -2.78 24.60
CA GLN A 556 -6.61 -1.41 24.12
C GLN A 556 -5.38 -1.05 23.28
N ALA A 557 -4.18 -1.49 23.67
CA ALA A 557 -2.95 -1.23 22.92
C ALA A 557 -2.85 -2.08 21.63
N ALA A 558 -3.48 -3.25 21.60
CA ALA A 558 -3.57 -4.12 20.42
C ALA A 558 -4.66 -3.69 19.43
N GLY A 559 -5.48 -2.69 19.77
CA GLY A 559 -6.55 -2.16 18.93
C GLY A 559 -7.94 -2.76 19.18
N ASP A 560 -8.08 -3.74 20.09
CA ASP A 560 -9.37 -4.32 20.49
C ASP A 560 -9.99 -3.52 21.65
N SER A 561 -10.47 -2.32 21.33
CA SER A 561 -11.10 -1.42 22.31
C SER A 561 -12.45 -1.95 22.83
N ALA A 562 -13.18 -2.73 22.03
CA ALA A 562 -14.46 -3.31 22.44
C ALA A 562 -14.26 -4.43 23.48
N GLY A 563 -13.28 -5.31 23.27
CA GLY A 563 -12.88 -6.32 24.25
C GLY A 563 -12.35 -5.69 25.54
N ALA A 564 -11.53 -4.64 25.43
CA ALA A 564 -11.06 -3.89 26.60
C ALA A 564 -12.24 -3.29 27.40
N LEU A 565 -13.21 -2.66 26.73
CA LEU A 565 -14.39 -2.09 27.35
C LEU A 565 -15.24 -3.13 28.09
N ALA A 566 -15.40 -4.33 27.51
CA ALA A 566 -16.13 -5.42 28.15
C ALA A 566 -15.50 -5.76 29.51
N ILE A 567 -14.17 -5.84 29.60
CA ILE A 567 -13.47 -6.08 30.86
C ILE A 567 -13.64 -4.91 31.84
N TRP A 568 -13.45 -3.66 31.39
CA TRP A 568 -13.60 -2.48 32.25
C TRP A 568 -14.98 -2.43 32.93
N ARG A 569 -16.05 -2.80 32.24
CA ARG A 569 -17.41 -2.83 32.80
C ARG A 569 -17.61 -3.89 33.90
N THR A 570 -16.78 -4.93 33.95
CA THR A 570 -16.87 -5.98 34.99
C THR A 570 -16.14 -5.63 36.28
N LEU A 571 -15.32 -4.59 36.28
CA LEU A 571 -14.49 -4.19 37.41
C LEU A 571 -15.17 -3.12 38.26
N ALA A 572 -14.97 -3.16 39.57
CA ALA A 572 -15.55 -2.19 40.48
C ALA A 572 -14.83 -0.83 40.40
N PRO A 573 -15.51 0.33 40.50
CA PRO A 573 -14.88 1.65 40.39
C PRO A 573 -13.72 1.89 41.38
N ALA A 574 -13.76 1.24 42.55
CA ALA A 574 -12.70 1.31 43.56
C ALA A 574 -11.36 0.68 43.11
N GLN A 575 -11.38 -0.16 42.07
CA GLN A 575 -10.19 -0.83 41.53
C GLN A 575 -9.46 0.02 40.47
N PHE A 576 -10.03 1.14 40.04
CA PHE A 576 -9.44 1.97 38.99
C PHE A 576 -8.45 3.00 39.56
N THR A 577 -7.22 2.95 39.05
CA THR A 577 -6.28 4.07 39.12
C THR A 577 -6.70 5.19 38.16
N GLU A 578 -6.14 6.39 38.30
CA GLU A 578 -6.42 7.50 37.37
C GLU A 578 -6.14 7.11 35.91
N ASN A 579 -5.00 6.44 35.66
CA ASN A 579 -4.65 5.94 34.32
C ASN A 579 -5.64 4.89 33.79
N ALA A 580 -6.18 4.04 34.69
CA ALA A 580 -7.17 3.02 34.31
C ALA A 580 -8.48 3.68 33.88
N ARG A 581 -8.91 4.75 34.57
CA ARG A 581 -10.10 5.51 34.18
C ARG A 581 -9.94 6.17 32.81
N LEU A 582 -8.79 6.82 32.56
CA LEU A 582 -8.51 7.45 31.27
C LEU A 582 -8.41 6.42 30.13
N THR A 583 -7.82 5.25 30.40
CA THR A 583 -7.73 4.18 29.39
C THR A 583 -9.09 3.52 29.13
N ALA A 584 -9.90 3.31 30.17
CA ALA A 584 -11.27 2.84 30.03
C ALA A 584 -12.12 3.83 29.23
N SER A 585 -11.91 5.13 29.46
CA SER A 585 -12.52 6.20 28.67
C SER A 585 -12.13 6.12 27.18
N ARG A 586 -10.84 5.95 26.87
CA ARG A 586 -10.36 5.79 25.49
C ARG A 586 -10.86 4.49 24.83
N SER A 587 -10.94 3.41 25.60
CA SER A 587 -11.53 2.13 25.15
C SER A 587 -13.01 2.31 24.80
N ALA A 588 -13.77 3.00 25.63
CA ALA A 588 -15.18 3.29 25.39
C ALA A 588 -15.39 4.19 24.17
N LEU A 589 -14.57 5.23 24.02
CA LEU A 589 -14.64 6.14 22.87
C LEU A 589 -14.39 5.39 21.56
N ASN A 590 -13.32 4.61 21.49
CA ASN A 590 -12.95 3.82 20.32
C ASN A 590 -13.97 2.73 19.99
N ALA A 591 -14.63 2.16 21.01
CA ALA A 591 -15.71 1.19 20.84
C ALA A 591 -17.07 1.84 20.49
N GLY A 592 -17.13 3.18 20.36
CA GLY A 592 -18.35 3.92 20.03
C GLY A 592 -19.31 4.21 21.20
N ASP A 593 -18.98 3.79 22.43
CA ASP A 593 -19.78 4.11 23.62
C ASP A 593 -19.38 5.47 24.20
N LYS A 594 -19.94 6.52 23.60
CA LYS A 594 -19.70 7.92 23.92
C LYS A 594 -20.10 8.28 25.36
N GLN A 595 -21.13 7.64 25.92
CA GLN A 595 -21.61 7.93 27.27
C GLN A 595 -20.70 7.32 28.34
N ALA A 596 -20.27 6.06 28.17
CA ALA A 596 -19.31 5.47 29.09
C ALA A 596 -17.95 6.17 29.01
N ALA A 597 -17.54 6.60 27.82
CA ALA A 597 -16.30 7.36 27.63
C ALA A 597 -16.30 8.65 28.47
N GLU A 598 -17.37 9.44 28.39
CA GLU A 598 -17.54 10.65 29.19
C GLU A 598 -17.53 10.34 30.69
N ARG A 599 -18.27 9.31 31.11
CA ARG A 599 -18.36 8.92 32.53
C ARG A 599 -16.99 8.56 33.10
N PHE A 600 -16.22 7.72 32.41
CA PHE A 600 -14.88 7.33 32.86
C PHE A 600 -13.90 8.51 32.89
N TRP A 601 -13.97 9.41 31.90
CA TRP A 601 -13.14 10.62 31.86
C TRP A 601 -13.44 11.57 33.03
N GLN A 602 -14.73 11.82 33.31
CA GLN A 602 -15.16 12.68 34.42
C GLN A 602 -14.73 12.12 35.78
N GLN A 603 -14.73 10.80 35.95
CA GLN A 603 -14.30 10.14 37.19
C GLN A 603 -12.79 10.24 37.44
N SER A 604 -11.98 10.58 36.44
CA SER A 604 -10.57 10.87 36.66
C SER A 604 -10.39 12.29 37.21
N LYS A 605 -9.43 12.47 38.13
CA LYS A 605 -9.03 13.77 38.69
C LYS A 605 -7.86 14.41 37.93
N THR A 606 -7.14 13.64 37.10
CA THR A 606 -5.99 14.14 36.34
C THR A 606 -6.44 15.02 35.18
N ARG A 607 -5.81 16.19 35.01
CA ARG A 607 -6.14 17.17 33.98
C ARG A 607 -4.87 17.79 33.39
N GLY A 608 -4.26 17.12 32.42
CA GLY A 608 -3.20 17.65 31.56
C GLY A 608 -3.67 17.82 30.12
N ALA A 609 -2.75 18.18 29.21
CA ALA A 609 -3.09 18.44 27.80
C ALA A 609 -3.72 17.21 27.13
N ASN A 610 -3.13 16.03 27.31
CA ASN A 610 -3.64 14.78 26.74
C ASN A 610 -5.02 14.40 27.30
N GLU A 611 -5.23 14.60 28.61
CA GLU A 611 -6.51 14.29 29.25
C GLU A 611 -7.61 15.24 28.78
N TRP A 612 -7.32 16.53 28.65
CA TRP A 612 -8.28 17.49 28.10
C TRP A 612 -8.57 17.24 26.62
N ALA A 613 -7.56 16.86 25.83
CA ALA A 613 -7.75 16.49 24.43
C ALA A 613 -8.61 15.22 24.28
N LEU A 614 -8.45 14.22 25.14
CA LEU A 614 -9.35 13.06 25.20
C LEU A 614 -10.80 13.50 25.53
N GLY A 615 -10.96 14.38 26.52
CA GLY A 615 -12.26 14.96 26.86
C GLY A 615 -12.89 15.71 25.68
N ALA A 616 -12.10 16.44 24.90
CA ALA A 616 -12.55 17.11 23.70
C ALA A 616 -12.99 16.11 22.62
N ALA A 617 -12.21 15.06 22.36
CA ALA A 617 -12.56 14.01 21.41
C ALA A 617 -13.87 13.29 21.77
N ILE A 618 -14.15 13.10 23.07
CA ILE A 618 -15.42 12.53 23.55
C ILE A 618 -16.59 13.48 23.28
N ALA A 619 -16.44 14.78 23.58
CA ALA A 619 -17.47 15.78 23.30
C ALA A 619 -17.74 15.89 21.78
N ASP A 620 -16.68 15.87 20.97
CA ASP A 620 -16.77 15.89 19.50
C ASP A 620 -17.51 14.66 18.97
N ALA A 621 -17.17 13.46 19.47
CA ALA A 621 -17.87 12.23 19.09
C ALA A 621 -19.36 12.26 19.47
N ARG A 622 -19.74 12.99 20.53
CA ARG A 622 -21.13 13.20 20.95
C ARG A 622 -21.88 14.25 20.10
N GLY A 623 -21.19 14.93 19.18
CA GLY A 623 -21.74 16.02 18.38
C GLY A 623 -21.76 17.37 19.09
N ASP A 624 -21.15 17.49 20.27
CA ASP A 624 -21.05 18.77 21.01
C ASP A 624 -19.72 19.45 20.68
N HIS A 625 -19.64 20.02 19.47
CA HIS A 625 -18.43 20.65 18.95
C HIS A 625 -18.01 21.90 19.76
N LEU A 626 -18.97 22.61 20.37
CA LEU A 626 -18.67 23.77 21.21
C LEU A 626 -17.98 23.37 22.52
N GLN A 627 -18.50 22.34 23.20
CA GLN A 627 -17.85 21.79 24.38
C GLN A 627 -16.49 21.18 24.05
N ALA A 628 -16.37 20.50 22.90
CA ALA A 628 -15.10 19.97 22.43
C ALA A 628 -14.06 21.10 22.25
N LEU A 629 -14.46 22.20 21.61
CA LEU A 629 -13.60 23.38 21.42
C LEU A 629 -13.17 23.99 22.77
N GLN A 630 -14.08 24.11 23.73
CA GLN A 630 -13.73 24.59 25.08
C GLN A 630 -12.71 23.69 25.77
N ARG A 631 -12.87 22.37 25.68
CA ARG A 631 -11.91 21.40 26.25
C ARG A 631 -10.55 21.45 25.54
N GLN A 632 -10.52 21.66 24.22
CA GLN A 632 -9.26 21.90 23.51
C GLN A 632 -8.56 23.17 24.00
N ARG A 633 -9.30 24.26 24.25
CA ARG A 633 -8.71 25.49 24.83
C ARG A 633 -8.06 25.21 26.19
N GLN A 634 -8.66 24.36 27.02
CA GLN A 634 -8.05 23.93 28.28
C GLN A 634 -6.79 23.08 28.06
N ALA A 635 -6.81 22.16 27.10
CA ALA A 635 -5.64 21.34 26.75
C ALA A 635 -4.44 22.22 26.35
N LEU A 636 -4.70 23.28 25.57
CA LEU A 636 -3.67 24.22 25.12
C LEU A 636 -3.11 25.12 26.23
N GLN A 637 -3.73 25.18 27.41
CA GLN A 637 -3.21 25.90 28.57
C GLN A 637 -2.27 25.06 29.44
N THR A 638 -2.28 23.73 29.27
CA THR A 638 -1.60 22.78 30.18
C THR A 638 -0.42 22.06 29.53
N GLY A 639 0.52 22.81 28.96
CA GLY A 639 1.75 22.28 28.34
C GLY A 639 1.53 21.55 27.00
N PRO A 640 0.96 22.22 25.97
CA PRO A 640 0.67 21.59 24.69
C PRO A 640 1.90 21.37 23.80
N ASP A 641 1.82 20.33 22.97
CA ASP A 641 2.72 20.08 21.85
C ASP A 641 2.03 20.38 20.49
N ALA A 642 2.73 20.13 19.38
CA ALA A 642 2.21 20.35 18.03
C ALA A 642 0.95 19.53 17.72
N GLY A 643 0.86 18.29 18.22
CA GLY A 643 -0.31 17.42 18.02
C GLY A 643 -1.57 17.95 18.70
N HIS A 644 -1.42 18.58 19.87
CA HIS A 644 -2.52 19.25 20.54
C HIS A 644 -3.07 20.44 19.74
N PHE A 645 -2.18 21.27 19.17
CA PHE A 645 -2.60 22.37 18.29
C PHE A 645 -3.30 21.86 17.02
N TYR A 646 -2.81 20.78 16.43
CA TYR A 646 -3.45 20.14 15.28
C TYR A 646 -4.86 19.62 15.61
N ALA A 647 -5.01 18.85 16.69
CA ALA A 647 -6.33 18.33 17.12
C ALA A 647 -7.31 19.47 17.47
N ALA A 648 -6.81 20.53 18.12
CA ALA A 648 -7.59 21.73 18.41
C ALA A 648 -8.05 22.44 17.13
N SER A 649 -7.18 22.53 16.11
CA SER A 649 -7.54 23.10 14.80
C SER A 649 -8.69 22.35 14.15
N VAL A 650 -8.64 21.02 14.09
CA VAL A 650 -9.72 20.19 13.51
C VAL A 650 -11.03 20.38 14.27
N THR A 651 -10.96 20.43 15.61
CA THR A 651 -12.14 20.67 16.45
C THR A 651 -12.75 22.06 16.21
N ALA A 652 -11.92 23.10 16.13
CA ALA A 652 -12.38 24.46 15.84
C ALA A 652 -13.06 24.58 14.48
N GLN A 653 -12.57 23.84 13.47
CA GLN A 653 -13.19 23.79 12.15
C GLN A 653 -14.61 23.21 12.23
N LYS A 654 -14.78 22.07 12.92
CA LYS A 654 -16.11 21.45 13.13
C LYS A 654 -17.06 22.33 13.94
N ALA A 655 -16.53 23.13 14.86
CA ALA A 655 -17.29 24.10 15.63
C ALA A 655 -17.63 25.39 14.86
N GLY A 656 -17.16 25.54 13.61
CA GLY A 656 -17.39 26.72 12.77
C GLY A 656 -16.44 27.90 13.01
N ASP A 657 -15.46 27.77 13.92
CA ASP A 657 -14.46 28.82 14.22
C ASP A 657 -13.23 28.66 13.30
N LEU A 658 -13.42 28.97 12.01
CA LEU A 658 -12.40 28.82 10.98
C LEU A 658 -11.15 29.68 11.23
N ALA A 659 -11.33 30.88 11.80
CA ALA A 659 -10.22 31.78 12.08
C ALA A 659 -9.29 31.19 13.15
N GLN A 660 -9.84 30.73 14.28
CA GLN A 660 -9.05 30.09 15.33
C GLN A 660 -8.46 28.76 14.87
N SER A 661 -9.22 28.02 14.06
CA SER A 661 -8.76 26.79 13.45
C SER A 661 -7.49 27.01 12.62
N ASN A 662 -7.48 28.03 11.76
CA ASN A 662 -6.32 28.35 10.92
C ASN A 662 -5.11 28.81 11.75
N ALA A 663 -5.35 29.61 12.80
CA ALA A 663 -4.29 30.07 13.70
C ALA A 663 -3.62 28.89 14.45
N TRP A 664 -4.40 27.93 14.94
CA TRP A 664 -3.85 26.76 15.63
C TRP A 664 -3.17 25.78 14.67
N LEU A 665 -3.66 25.62 13.43
CA LEU A 665 -2.96 24.79 12.45
C LEU A 665 -1.60 25.40 12.07
N ALA A 666 -1.54 26.73 11.89
CA ALA A 666 -0.27 27.43 11.66
C ALA A 666 0.72 27.21 12.82
N GLU A 667 0.24 27.25 14.06
CA GLU A 667 1.05 26.98 15.25
C GLU A 667 1.53 25.52 15.33
N ALA A 668 0.70 24.56 14.92
CA ALA A 668 1.10 23.14 14.83
C ALA A 668 2.26 22.96 13.84
N VAL A 669 2.18 23.57 12.65
CA VAL A 669 3.27 23.56 11.65
C VAL A 669 4.51 24.26 12.18
N ARG A 670 4.37 25.39 12.89
CA ARG A 670 5.51 26.12 13.46
C ARG A 670 6.27 25.30 14.50
N ARG A 671 5.56 24.50 15.30
CA ARG A 671 6.15 23.67 16.37
C ARG A 671 6.76 22.37 15.85
N ASP A 672 6.16 21.77 14.83
CA ASP A 672 6.66 20.56 14.17
C ASP A 672 6.67 20.76 12.64
N PRO A 673 7.65 21.51 12.11
CA PRO A 673 7.72 21.83 10.69
C PRO A 673 8.09 20.64 9.83
N ALA A 674 8.54 19.52 10.44
CA ALA A 674 8.93 18.29 9.74
C ALA A 674 7.74 17.35 9.49
N ASN A 675 6.61 17.53 10.17
CA ASN A 675 5.42 16.73 10.00
C ASN A 675 4.73 16.95 8.63
N PRO A 676 4.66 15.94 7.75
CA PRO A 676 4.10 16.10 6.41
C PRO A 676 2.61 16.42 6.42
N ARG A 677 1.84 15.80 7.34
CA ARG A 677 0.39 15.99 7.44
C ARG A 677 0.03 17.42 7.83
N TYR A 678 0.74 18.00 8.80
CA TYR A 678 0.44 19.38 9.24
C TYR A 678 0.71 20.38 8.11
N ARG A 679 1.79 20.20 7.35
CA ARG A 679 2.12 21.04 6.19
C ARG A 679 1.08 20.91 5.09
N ALA A 680 0.67 19.69 4.75
CA ALA A 680 -0.33 19.43 3.72
C ALA A 680 -1.65 20.13 4.05
N ASP A 681 -2.19 19.88 5.25
CA ASP A 681 -3.44 20.49 5.70
C ASP A 681 -3.33 22.02 5.73
N TYR A 682 -2.21 22.56 6.22
CA TYR A 682 -2.00 24.01 6.26
C TYR A 682 -1.90 24.63 4.86
N GLY A 683 -1.19 23.96 3.94
CA GLY A 683 -1.10 24.34 2.53
C GLY A 683 -2.48 24.37 1.87
N MET A 684 -3.31 23.34 2.08
CA MET A 684 -4.68 23.28 1.57
C MET A 684 -5.55 24.41 2.12
N ARG A 685 -5.44 24.73 3.41
CA ARG A 685 -6.20 25.83 4.01
C ARG A 685 -5.78 27.20 3.50
N LEU A 686 -4.48 27.42 3.34
CA LEU A 686 -3.98 28.64 2.70
C LEU A 686 -4.48 28.73 1.27
N ALA A 687 -4.52 27.62 0.52
CA ALA A 687 -4.99 27.61 -0.87
C ALA A 687 -6.48 27.96 -1.02
N GLY A 688 -7.28 27.79 0.04
CA GLY A 688 -8.69 28.21 0.13
C GLY A 688 -8.91 29.59 0.75
N ALA A 689 -7.85 30.34 1.07
CA ALA A 689 -7.97 31.67 1.66
C ALA A 689 -8.71 32.66 0.73
N PRO A 690 -9.40 33.69 1.27
CA PRO A 690 -10.22 34.60 0.47
C PRO A 690 -9.37 35.49 -0.46
N THR A 691 -8.18 35.91 -0.03
CA THR A 691 -7.32 36.81 -0.80
C THR A 691 -6.29 36.03 -1.63
N ARG A 692 -5.97 36.56 -2.82
CA ARG A 692 -4.95 35.98 -3.71
C ARG A 692 -3.56 35.94 -3.05
N GLU A 693 -3.23 36.95 -2.27
CA GLU A 693 -1.95 37.07 -1.55
C GLU A 693 -1.78 35.99 -0.48
N GLU A 694 -2.85 35.65 0.24
CA GLU A 694 -2.82 34.55 1.22
C GLU A 694 -2.76 33.19 0.53
N ARG A 695 -3.50 32.99 -0.57
CA ARG A 695 -3.43 31.77 -1.38
C ARG A 695 -2.04 31.50 -1.94
N ALA A 696 -1.33 32.54 -2.36
CA ALA A 696 0.04 32.41 -2.86
C ALA A 696 1.01 31.85 -1.79
N LYS A 697 0.77 32.09 -0.50
CA LYS A 697 1.58 31.53 0.60
C LYS A 697 1.47 30.00 0.70
N ALA A 698 0.46 29.39 0.07
CA ALA A 698 0.27 27.93 0.06
C ALA A 698 1.33 27.20 -0.78
N VAL A 699 1.87 27.83 -1.82
CA VAL A 699 2.76 27.20 -2.82
C VAL A 699 3.92 26.42 -2.19
N PRO A 700 4.76 26.99 -1.30
CA PRO A 700 5.87 26.23 -0.72
C PRO A 700 5.42 25.05 0.16
N TYR A 701 4.28 25.16 0.84
CA TYR A 701 3.73 24.06 1.63
C TYR A 701 3.19 22.93 0.75
N LEU A 702 2.48 23.29 -0.33
CA LEU A 702 1.94 22.34 -1.31
C LEU A 702 3.05 21.66 -2.14
N GLN A 703 4.11 22.38 -2.49
CA GLN A 703 5.29 21.80 -3.13
C GLN A 703 5.96 20.70 -2.30
N GLN A 704 6.04 20.89 -0.98
CA GLN A 704 6.57 19.86 -0.10
C GLN A 704 5.55 18.75 0.13
N ALA A 705 4.27 19.10 0.33
CA ALA A 705 3.20 18.13 0.55
C ALA A 705 3.03 17.16 -0.63
N THR A 706 3.10 17.64 -1.87
CA THR A 706 3.06 16.80 -3.09
C THR A 706 4.27 15.87 -3.23
N ARG A 707 5.39 16.17 -2.58
CA ARG A 707 6.55 15.25 -2.50
C ARG A 707 6.39 14.23 -1.38
N ASP A 708 5.80 14.64 -0.27
CA ASP A 708 5.55 13.77 0.88
C ASP A 708 4.41 12.77 0.60
N PHE A 709 3.42 13.18 -0.21
CA PHE A 709 2.25 12.41 -0.65
C PHE A 709 2.15 12.40 -2.18
N PRO A 710 3.07 11.74 -2.90
CA PRO A 710 3.11 11.76 -4.36
C PRO A 710 1.86 11.17 -5.02
N GLU A 711 1.16 10.28 -4.33
CA GLU A 711 -0.10 9.63 -4.76
C GLU A 711 -1.34 10.51 -4.61
N ASP A 712 -1.27 11.59 -3.83
CA ASP A 712 -2.39 12.49 -3.61
C ASP A 712 -2.51 13.50 -4.77
N TYR A 713 -3.41 13.18 -5.69
CA TYR A 713 -3.67 14.01 -6.86
C TYR A 713 -4.38 15.32 -6.50
N GLN A 714 -5.09 15.43 -5.37
CA GLN A 714 -5.80 16.64 -4.96
C GLN A 714 -4.82 17.73 -4.52
N LEU A 715 -3.76 17.34 -3.80
CA LEU A 715 -2.65 18.24 -3.45
C LEU A 715 -1.96 18.77 -4.72
N GLY A 716 -1.73 17.89 -5.70
CA GLY A 716 -1.12 18.28 -6.97
C GLY A 716 -2.00 19.20 -7.80
N GLU A 717 -3.29 18.89 -7.91
CA GLU A 717 -4.26 19.74 -8.60
C GLU A 717 -4.32 21.13 -7.96
N THR A 718 -4.41 21.19 -6.63
CA THR A 718 -4.43 22.47 -5.90
C THR A 718 -3.15 23.27 -6.14
N LEU A 719 -1.99 22.60 -6.16
CA LEU A 719 -0.71 23.23 -6.47
C LEU A 719 -0.69 23.79 -7.90
N ALA A 720 -1.18 23.05 -8.89
CA ALA A 720 -1.28 23.51 -10.27
C ALA A 720 -2.12 24.78 -10.41
N TRP A 721 -3.28 24.84 -9.74
CA TRP A 721 -4.12 26.04 -9.73
C TRP A 721 -3.46 27.23 -9.03
N ARG A 722 -2.66 26.99 -7.98
CA ARG A 722 -1.91 28.05 -7.30
C ARG A 722 -0.76 28.57 -8.17
N TYR A 723 -0.07 27.70 -8.91
CA TYR A 723 0.93 28.11 -9.90
C TYR A 723 0.32 28.99 -11.01
N ASP A 724 -0.82 28.59 -11.57
CA ASP A 724 -1.51 29.40 -12.59
C ASP A 724 -1.94 30.76 -12.04
N GLU A 725 -2.44 30.80 -10.80
CA GLU A 725 -2.83 32.06 -10.13
C GLU A 725 -1.63 33.01 -9.92
N ILE A 726 -0.42 32.52 -9.67
CA ILE A 726 0.78 33.37 -9.57
C ILE A 726 1.47 33.60 -10.92
N ALA A 727 0.85 33.16 -12.02
CA ALA A 727 1.36 33.22 -13.39
C ALA A 727 2.67 32.44 -13.62
N ASP A 728 2.91 31.40 -12.83
CA ASP A 728 3.94 30.39 -13.09
C ASP A 728 3.35 29.25 -13.93
N SER A 729 3.05 29.57 -15.18
CA SER A 729 2.34 28.66 -16.07
C SER A 729 3.17 27.41 -16.41
N ALA A 730 4.52 27.48 -16.34
CA ALA A 730 5.40 26.34 -16.61
C ALA A 730 5.23 25.26 -15.54
N SER A 731 5.35 25.66 -14.26
CA SER A 731 5.13 24.76 -13.13
C SER A 731 3.68 24.26 -13.07
N ALA A 732 2.70 25.13 -13.39
CA ALA A 732 1.30 24.73 -13.48
C ALA A 732 1.10 23.60 -14.50
N ARG A 733 1.69 23.74 -15.70
CA ARG A 733 1.56 22.74 -16.77
C ARG A 733 2.24 21.42 -16.43
N GLU A 734 3.45 21.48 -15.86
CA GLU A 734 4.17 20.28 -15.42
C GLU A 734 3.36 19.51 -14.36
N GLU A 735 2.84 20.24 -13.38
CA GLU A 735 2.04 19.66 -12.30
C GLU A 735 0.71 19.07 -12.82
N LEU A 736 0.04 19.74 -13.78
CA LEU A 736 -1.16 19.19 -14.44
C LEU A 736 -0.88 17.86 -15.13
N ARG A 737 0.26 17.70 -15.82
CA ARG A 737 0.63 16.42 -16.45
C ARG A 737 0.80 15.32 -15.41
N ARG A 738 1.49 15.63 -14.30
CA ARG A 738 1.71 14.70 -13.18
C ARG A 738 0.38 14.23 -12.60
N VAL A 739 -0.52 15.16 -12.30
CA VAL A 739 -1.86 14.87 -11.73
C VAL A 739 -2.70 14.03 -12.68
N ILE A 740 -2.78 14.42 -13.97
CA ILE A 740 -3.50 13.66 -15.00
C ILE A 740 -2.96 12.22 -15.12
N ASP A 741 -1.65 12.02 -14.95
CA ASP A 741 -1.03 10.69 -14.99
C ASP A 741 -1.36 9.83 -13.77
N LEU A 742 -1.46 10.44 -12.58
CA LEU A 742 -1.84 9.76 -11.34
C LEU A 742 -3.31 9.30 -11.35
N GLU A 743 -4.20 10.16 -11.85
CA GLU A 743 -5.63 9.86 -11.93
C GLU A 743 -5.98 8.68 -12.86
N GLN A 744 -5.06 8.25 -13.73
CA GLN A 744 -5.28 7.08 -14.60
C GLN A 744 -5.32 5.75 -13.82
N ASN A 745 -4.74 5.71 -12.61
CA ASN A 745 -4.72 4.51 -11.76
C ASN A 745 -5.09 4.90 -10.31
N PRO A 746 -6.36 5.24 -10.01
CA PRO A 746 -6.74 5.70 -8.69
C PRO A 746 -6.56 4.59 -7.65
N VAL A 747 -5.81 4.86 -6.58
CA VAL A 747 -5.56 3.92 -5.46
C VAL A 747 -6.70 3.96 -4.43
N ALA A 748 -7.52 5.02 -4.43
CA ALA A 748 -8.74 5.15 -3.64
C ALA A 748 -9.76 5.96 -4.45
N ALA A 749 -10.91 5.36 -4.74
CA ALA A 749 -12.06 6.04 -5.33
C ALA A 749 -13.04 6.33 -4.20
N ASP A 750 -12.91 7.49 -3.55
CA ASP A 750 -13.98 8.04 -2.73
C ASP A 750 -14.64 9.18 -3.51
N ASP A 751 -15.90 8.93 -3.87
CA ASP A 751 -16.80 9.80 -4.65
C ASP A 751 -17.41 10.93 -3.79
N GLU A 752 -16.68 11.49 -2.82
CA GLU A 752 -17.22 12.58 -1.97
C GLU A 752 -17.15 13.96 -2.65
N ASP A 753 -16.25 14.17 -3.62
CA ASP A 753 -15.98 15.48 -4.23
C ASP A 753 -16.41 15.64 -5.71
N GLY A 754 -17.30 14.77 -6.19
CA GLY A 754 -17.88 14.82 -7.54
C GLY A 754 -17.16 13.99 -8.60
N SER A 755 -17.61 14.10 -9.86
CA SER A 755 -17.15 13.26 -10.97
C SER A 755 -15.66 13.44 -11.30
N MET A 756 -14.92 12.33 -11.23
CA MET A 756 -13.51 12.27 -11.64
C MET A 756 -13.33 12.60 -13.13
N GLU A 757 -14.28 12.26 -13.98
CA GLU A 757 -14.19 12.57 -15.42
C GLU A 757 -14.29 14.08 -15.67
N ALA A 758 -15.20 14.77 -14.98
CA ALA A 758 -15.32 16.22 -15.08
C ALA A 758 -14.11 16.96 -14.52
N ARG A 759 -13.53 16.46 -13.41
CA ARG A 759 -12.29 16.98 -12.85
C ARG A 759 -11.14 16.86 -13.85
N ARG A 760 -10.93 15.66 -14.40
CA ARG A 760 -9.91 15.41 -15.42
C ARG A 760 -10.12 16.29 -16.65
N TYR A 761 -11.37 16.48 -17.10
CA TYR A 761 -11.66 17.39 -18.21
C TYR A 761 -11.24 18.83 -17.92
N ARG A 762 -11.52 19.36 -16.71
CA ARG A 762 -11.07 20.71 -16.31
C ARG A 762 -9.55 20.84 -16.33
N GLN A 763 -8.83 19.85 -15.80
CA GLN A 763 -7.37 19.81 -15.80
C GLN A 763 -6.82 19.76 -17.24
N ARG A 764 -7.38 18.88 -18.09
CA ARG A 764 -7.01 18.76 -19.50
C ARG A 764 -7.32 20.04 -20.29
N ARG A 765 -8.43 20.72 -19.98
CA ARG A 765 -8.80 22.01 -20.57
C ARG A 765 -7.83 23.11 -20.17
N ALA A 766 -7.41 23.18 -18.91
CA ALA A 766 -6.41 24.14 -18.46
C ALA A 766 -5.04 23.87 -19.09
N HIS A 767 -4.62 22.61 -19.13
CA HIS A 767 -3.38 22.22 -19.80
C HIS A 767 -3.40 22.59 -21.30
N GLU A 768 -4.52 22.34 -21.99
CA GLU A 768 -4.72 22.72 -23.39
C GLU A 768 -4.59 24.23 -23.59
N ALA A 769 -5.27 25.04 -22.76
CA ALA A 769 -5.22 26.49 -22.85
C ALA A 769 -3.80 27.04 -22.68
N LEU A 770 -3.01 26.44 -21.78
CA LEU A 770 -1.61 26.80 -21.55
C LEU A 770 -0.69 26.34 -22.68
N SER A 771 -1.08 25.32 -23.45
CA SER A 771 -0.27 24.68 -24.49
C SER A 771 -0.60 25.14 -25.92
N ARG A 772 -1.78 25.74 -26.15
CA ARG A 772 -2.22 26.16 -27.49
C ARG A 772 -1.33 27.28 -28.02
N ARG A 773 -0.74 27.05 -29.20
CA ARG A 773 0.11 28.01 -29.92
C ARG A 773 -0.53 28.49 -31.19
N ASP A 774 -0.93 27.53 -32.02
CA ASP A 774 -1.60 27.76 -33.28
C ASP A 774 -3.08 27.47 -33.12
N SER A 775 -3.90 28.27 -33.79
CA SER A 775 -5.34 28.12 -33.85
C SER A 775 -5.78 28.49 -35.26
N PHE A 776 -6.42 27.55 -35.94
CA PHE A 776 -7.00 27.76 -37.26
C PHE A 776 -8.52 27.81 -37.13
N THR A 777 -9.17 28.73 -37.85
CA THR A 777 -10.63 28.79 -37.93
C THR A 777 -11.06 29.00 -39.36
N ILE A 778 -11.91 28.11 -39.86
CA ILE A 778 -12.54 28.19 -41.17
C ILE A 778 -14.04 28.34 -40.94
N ALA A 779 -14.63 29.42 -41.41
CA ALA A 779 -16.06 29.68 -41.29
C ALA A 779 -16.69 29.96 -42.65
N SER A 780 -17.95 29.59 -42.81
CA SER A 780 -18.76 29.88 -43.98
C SER A 780 -20.16 30.26 -43.52
N THR A 781 -20.64 31.42 -43.90
CA THR A 781 -21.95 31.95 -43.52
C THR A 781 -22.74 32.32 -44.76
N TRP A 782 -23.96 31.84 -44.87
CA TRP A 782 -24.94 32.22 -45.89
C TRP A 782 -26.07 32.97 -45.20
N SER A 783 -26.22 34.26 -45.47
CA SER A 783 -27.18 35.13 -44.80
C SER A 783 -28.31 35.55 -45.75
N PRO A 784 -29.57 35.62 -45.26
CA PRO A 784 -30.71 36.12 -46.05
C PRO A 784 -30.70 37.64 -46.19
N ALA A 785 -29.99 38.33 -45.29
CA ALA A 785 -29.83 39.77 -45.29
C ALA A 785 -28.35 40.08 -45.32
N GLY A 786 -27.92 40.75 -46.38
CA GLY A 786 -26.55 41.18 -46.56
C GLY A 786 -26.47 42.57 -47.14
N VAL A 787 -25.57 43.37 -46.59
CA VAL A 787 -24.83 44.35 -47.36
C VAL A 787 -23.57 43.64 -47.74
N SER A 788 -23.22 43.65 -49.02
CA SER A 788 -21.88 43.25 -49.39
C SER A 788 -20.92 44.03 -48.49
N THR A 789 -19.83 43.40 -48.07
CA THR A 789 -18.73 44.04 -47.36
C THR A 789 -18.03 45.10 -48.23
N ASN A 790 -18.74 45.75 -49.15
CA ASN A 790 -18.23 46.59 -50.22
C ASN A 790 -19.06 47.87 -50.37
N ASP A 791 -20.18 48.02 -49.64
CA ASP A 791 -21.03 49.22 -49.77
C ASP A 791 -20.41 50.48 -49.13
N PHE A 792 -19.16 50.36 -48.63
CA PHE A 792 -18.33 51.46 -48.14
C PHE A 792 -17.53 52.19 -49.23
N LEU A 793 -17.52 51.66 -50.47
CA LEU A 793 -16.73 52.21 -51.58
C LEU A 793 -17.56 52.55 -52.83
N ARG A 794 -18.90 52.56 -52.74
CA ARG A 794 -19.74 53.08 -53.84
C ARG A 794 -19.61 54.60 -53.88
N ASP A 795 -19.15 55.14 -55.02
CA ASP A 795 -19.34 56.56 -55.32
C ASP A 795 -20.83 56.85 -55.47
N ASP A 796 -21.32 57.81 -54.69
CA ASP A 796 -22.74 58.13 -54.48
C ASP A 796 -23.43 58.77 -55.71
N GLU A 797 -22.74 58.88 -56.85
CA GLU A 797 -23.29 59.52 -58.05
C GLU A 797 -24.12 58.58 -58.96
N SER A 798 -24.17 57.27 -58.70
CA SER A 798 -25.02 56.35 -59.47
C SER A 798 -26.13 55.70 -58.64
N THR A 799 -27.31 56.35 -58.71
CA THR A 799 -28.66 55.83 -58.43
C THR A 799 -28.98 55.40 -57.00
N ALA A 800 -29.53 56.36 -56.25
CA ALA A 800 -30.37 56.17 -55.07
C ALA A 800 -31.76 55.50 -55.36
N SER A 801 -31.86 54.59 -56.33
CA SER A 801 -33.12 53.92 -56.68
C SER A 801 -32.99 52.40 -56.70
N ASN A 802 -33.62 51.76 -55.70
CA ASN A 802 -33.83 50.33 -55.49
C ASN A 802 -32.66 49.54 -54.86
N ARG A 803 -32.23 49.90 -53.65
CA ARG A 803 -31.65 48.90 -52.74
C ARG A 803 -32.74 47.91 -52.37
N SER A 804 -32.47 46.61 -52.54
CA SER A 804 -33.38 45.53 -52.20
C SER A 804 -32.64 44.50 -51.34
N PRO A 805 -33.36 43.74 -50.47
CA PRO A 805 -32.72 42.74 -49.64
C PRO A 805 -32.09 41.64 -50.50
N ASN A 806 -30.76 41.55 -50.49
CA ASN A 806 -30.02 40.51 -51.19
C ASN A 806 -29.42 39.51 -50.20
N SER A 807 -29.47 38.24 -50.60
CA SER A 807 -28.76 37.18 -49.88
C SER A 807 -27.26 37.29 -50.12
N GLN A 808 -26.45 37.01 -49.12
CA GLN A 808 -25.00 37.03 -49.23
C GLN A 808 -24.37 35.75 -48.69
N ASN A 809 -23.13 35.50 -49.07
CA ASN A 809 -22.31 34.51 -48.41
C ASN A 809 -20.90 35.04 -48.12
N VAL A 810 -20.31 34.61 -47.01
CA VAL A 810 -18.98 35.01 -46.55
C VAL A 810 -18.22 33.79 -46.05
N GLN A 811 -16.99 33.63 -46.51
CA GLN A 811 -16.08 32.56 -46.14
C GLN A 811 -14.85 33.19 -45.51
N VAL A 812 -14.50 32.70 -44.33
CA VAL A 812 -13.41 33.24 -43.51
C VAL A 812 -12.44 32.12 -43.24
N ALA A 813 -11.15 32.36 -43.50
CA ALA A 813 -10.06 31.53 -43.00
C ALA A 813 -9.18 32.40 -42.11
N MET A 814 -8.94 31.94 -40.88
CA MET A 814 -8.21 32.66 -39.84
C MET A 814 -7.12 31.76 -39.28
N TRP A 815 -5.95 32.34 -39.02
CA TRP A 815 -4.85 31.70 -38.32
C TRP A 815 -4.30 32.65 -37.27
N ASP A 816 -4.15 32.16 -36.04
CA ASP A 816 -3.50 32.87 -34.96
C ASP A 816 -2.36 32.04 -34.35
N HIS A 817 -1.20 32.68 -34.17
CA HIS A 817 -0.01 32.10 -33.54
C HIS A 817 0.42 32.92 -32.31
N ALA A 818 0.35 32.32 -31.12
CA ALA A 818 0.73 32.97 -29.87
C ALA A 818 2.26 33.14 -29.72
N LEU A 819 2.71 34.38 -29.55
CA LEU A 819 4.11 34.78 -29.33
C LEU A 819 4.57 34.57 -27.87
N GLY A 820 5.90 34.54 -27.66
CA GLY A 820 6.53 34.45 -26.33
C GLY A 820 6.87 33.02 -25.88
N ALA A 821 7.50 32.89 -24.71
CA ALA A 821 7.93 31.59 -24.16
C ALA A 821 6.74 30.69 -23.79
N GLU A 822 6.94 29.37 -23.83
CA GLU A 822 5.90 28.37 -23.53
C GLU A 822 5.98 27.94 -22.08
N PRO A 823 4.85 27.81 -21.37
CA PRO A 823 3.44 28.04 -21.79
C PRO A 823 2.95 29.50 -21.68
N SER A 824 1.76 29.79 -22.21
CA SER A 824 1.16 31.14 -22.16
C SER A 824 0.95 31.62 -20.72
N ARG A 825 1.26 32.89 -20.43
CA ARG A 825 1.20 33.45 -19.07
C ARG A 825 -0.24 33.67 -18.61
N ALA A 826 -0.76 32.81 -17.73
CA ALA A 826 -2.09 32.90 -17.14
C ALA A 826 -3.22 33.16 -18.16
N GLY A 827 -3.15 32.48 -19.31
CA GLY A 827 -4.10 32.60 -20.43
C GLY A 827 -4.10 33.94 -21.18
N SER A 828 -3.22 34.88 -20.83
CA SER A 828 -2.95 36.08 -21.65
C SER A 828 -2.06 35.72 -22.84
N SER A 829 -2.32 36.35 -23.99
CA SER A 829 -1.57 36.06 -25.21
C SER A 829 -1.44 37.30 -26.10
N LEU A 830 -0.24 37.51 -26.63
CA LEU A 830 -0.02 38.33 -27.82
C LEU A 830 0.21 37.37 -28.97
N SER A 831 -0.56 37.48 -30.05
CA SER A 831 -0.49 36.58 -31.20
C SER A 831 -0.22 37.36 -32.48
N VAL A 832 0.55 36.78 -33.39
CA VAL A 832 0.46 37.13 -34.82
C VAL A 832 -0.80 36.49 -35.36
N TYR A 833 -1.54 37.22 -36.18
CA TYR A 833 -2.81 36.77 -36.71
C TYR A 833 -2.94 37.15 -38.19
N GLY A 834 -3.52 36.25 -38.97
CA GLY A 834 -3.86 36.47 -40.37
C GLY A 834 -5.28 35.99 -40.67
N ARG A 835 -5.98 36.69 -41.56
CA ARG A 835 -7.28 36.29 -42.08
C ARG A 835 -7.42 36.49 -43.57
N VAL A 836 -8.22 35.64 -44.19
CA VAL A 836 -8.71 35.79 -45.57
C VAL A 836 -10.23 35.70 -45.54
N LEU A 837 -10.86 36.56 -46.31
CA LEU A 837 -12.30 36.75 -46.41
C LEU A 837 -12.68 36.68 -47.88
N LEU A 838 -13.62 35.80 -48.23
CA LEU A 838 -14.25 35.76 -49.54
C LEU A 838 -15.71 36.14 -49.35
N GLY A 839 -16.22 37.05 -50.17
CA GLY A 839 -17.61 37.51 -50.12
C GLY A 839 -18.32 37.27 -51.45
N GLY A 840 -19.64 37.13 -51.41
CA GLY A 840 -20.49 37.02 -52.59
C GLY A 840 -21.88 37.60 -52.36
N GLN A 841 -22.42 38.30 -53.36
CA GLN A 841 -23.70 39.01 -53.31
C GLN A 841 -24.91 38.15 -53.69
N SER A 842 -24.76 36.82 -53.69
CA SER A 842 -25.86 35.85 -53.89
C SER A 842 -25.66 34.60 -53.03
N ARG A 843 -26.56 33.61 -53.10
CA ARG A 843 -26.38 32.31 -52.40
C ARG A 843 -25.41 31.35 -53.11
N SER A 844 -25.17 31.56 -54.40
CA SER A 844 -24.51 30.56 -55.26
C SER A 844 -23.22 31.06 -55.92
N SER A 845 -22.93 32.36 -55.81
CA SER A 845 -21.73 33.01 -56.34
C SER A 845 -20.80 33.37 -55.19
N TYR A 846 -19.54 32.94 -55.28
CA TYR A 846 -18.54 33.02 -54.22
C TYR A 846 -17.31 33.79 -54.70
N ALA A 847 -16.56 34.41 -53.78
CA ALA A 847 -15.33 35.13 -54.11
C ALA A 847 -15.51 36.23 -55.18
N GLU A 848 -16.61 36.98 -55.10
CA GLU A 848 -16.82 38.23 -55.84
C GLU A 848 -16.05 39.39 -55.20
N SER A 849 -15.74 39.26 -53.90
CA SER A 849 -14.83 40.12 -53.18
C SER A 849 -13.82 39.28 -52.41
N VAL A 850 -12.58 39.73 -52.38
CA VAL A 850 -11.50 39.06 -51.64
C VAL A 850 -10.86 40.08 -50.71
N ALA A 851 -10.75 39.75 -49.43
CA ALA A 851 -9.97 40.53 -48.48
C ALA A 851 -8.99 39.68 -47.70
N ALA A 852 -7.88 40.27 -47.32
CA ALA A 852 -6.85 39.65 -46.50
C ALA A 852 -6.35 40.65 -45.45
N GLY A 853 -6.25 40.20 -44.21
CA GLY A 853 -5.74 40.96 -43.08
C GLY A 853 -4.56 40.26 -42.43
N VAL A 854 -3.50 40.99 -42.09
CA VAL A 854 -2.38 40.47 -41.27
C VAL A 854 -2.04 41.47 -40.19
N GLY A 855 -1.89 41.00 -38.95
CA GLY A 855 -1.72 41.87 -37.81
C GLY A 855 -1.36 41.18 -36.50
N LEU A 856 -1.62 41.89 -35.41
CA LEU A 856 -1.43 41.41 -34.04
C LEU A 856 -2.77 41.33 -33.32
N ARG A 857 -2.97 40.25 -32.56
CA ARG A 857 -4.06 40.09 -31.60
C ARG A 857 -3.52 40.12 -30.18
N TYR A 858 -4.06 40.97 -29.34
CA TYR A 858 -3.76 41.03 -27.91
C TYR A 858 -4.96 40.62 -27.06
N LYS A 859 -4.77 39.58 -26.25
CA LYS A 859 -5.71 39.11 -25.23
C LYS A 859 -5.09 39.37 -23.85
N PRO A 860 -5.44 40.48 -23.17
CA PRO A 860 -4.81 40.87 -21.91
C PRO A 860 -5.14 39.96 -20.72
N TRP A 861 -6.32 39.34 -20.69
CA TRP A 861 -6.80 38.55 -19.55
C TRP A 861 -7.15 37.13 -19.99
N GLY A 862 -6.66 36.11 -19.27
CA GLY A 862 -6.98 34.72 -19.59
C GLY A 862 -8.44 34.33 -19.28
N THR A 863 -9.02 34.94 -18.26
CA THR A 863 -10.37 34.63 -17.74
C THR A 863 -11.50 35.37 -18.47
N GLN A 864 -11.17 36.36 -19.30
CA GLN A 864 -12.14 37.14 -20.08
C GLN A 864 -11.81 37.04 -21.56
N ASN A 865 -12.82 36.85 -22.41
CA ASN A 865 -12.60 36.75 -23.85
C ASN A 865 -12.68 38.14 -24.49
N ILE A 866 -11.70 39.00 -24.18
CA ILE A 866 -11.55 40.35 -24.75
C ILE A 866 -10.29 40.36 -25.61
N ASN A 867 -10.46 40.72 -26.88
CA ASN A 867 -9.37 40.71 -27.86
C ASN A 867 -9.29 42.05 -28.56
N PHE A 868 -8.08 42.59 -28.66
CA PHE A 868 -7.74 43.78 -29.42
C PHE A 868 -6.92 43.39 -30.64
N TYR A 869 -7.25 43.94 -31.80
CA TYR A 869 -6.60 43.65 -33.07
C TYR A 869 -6.11 44.94 -33.69
N GLY A 870 -4.91 44.90 -34.25
CA GLY A 870 -4.41 45.89 -35.20
C GLY A 870 -3.88 45.16 -36.41
N GLU A 871 -4.48 45.39 -37.58
CA GLU A 871 -4.12 44.67 -38.81
C GLU A 871 -4.04 45.59 -40.03
N ILE A 872 -3.15 45.24 -40.94
CA ILE A 872 -3.15 45.78 -42.30
C ILE A 872 -4.17 44.96 -43.08
N TYR A 873 -5.22 45.62 -43.55
CA TYR A 873 -6.35 45.01 -44.21
C TYR A 873 -6.38 45.45 -45.68
N LYS A 874 -6.31 44.49 -46.60
CA LYS A 874 -6.42 44.73 -48.04
C LYS A 874 -7.67 44.04 -48.58
N GLN A 875 -8.41 44.73 -49.43
CA GLN A 875 -9.62 44.23 -50.08
C GLN A 875 -9.56 44.48 -51.59
N SER A 876 -10.15 43.58 -52.37
CA SER A 876 -10.30 43.65 -53.82
C SER A 876 -11.73 43.29 -54.22
N GLN A 877 -12.27 44.00 -55.21
CA GLN A 877 -13.61 43.79 -55.76
C GLN A 877 -13.64 44.03 -57.27
N PHE A 878 -14.55 43.37 -57.99
CA PHE A 878 -14.84 43.65 -59.39
C PHE A 878 -15.93 44.72 -59.54
N ASP A 879 -16.01 45.37 -60.71
CA ASP A 879 -17.09 46.31 -61.04
C ASP A 879 -18.42 45.60 -61.28
N ASP A 880 -19.55 46.28 -60.98
CA ASP A 880 -20.91 45.74 -61.06
C ASP A 880 -21.27 45.18 -62.47
N GLN A 881 -20.56 45.59 -63.53
CA GLN A 881 -20.79 45.16 -64.92
C GLN A 881 -19.98 43.92 -65.34
N ASP A 882 -18.93 43.54 -64.60
CA ASP A 882 -18.00 42.43 -64.90
C ASP A 882 -17.92 41.43 -63.72
N ASN A 883 -19.04 41.20 -63.02
CA ASN A 883 -19.07 40.35 -61.85
C ASN A 883 -18.98 38.85 -62.22
N HIS A 884 -17.79 38.27 -62.07
CA HIS A 884 -17.54 36.84 -62.22
C HIS A 884 -17.22 36.21 -60.87
N GLY A 885 -18.24 35.75 -60.14
CA GLY A 885 -18.01 34.91 -58.97
C GLY A 885 -17.90 33.43 -59.33
N LEU A 886 -17.31 32.64 -58.43
CA LEU A 886 -17.17 31.21 -58.56
C LEU A 886 -18.45 30.49 -58.12
N SER A 887 -18.80 29.39 -58.79
CA SER A 887 -19.76 28.43 -58.23
C SER A 887 -19.11 27.62 -57.09
N LEU A 888 -19.93 27.01 -56.21
CA LEU A 888 -19.40 26.20 -55.09
C LEU A 888 -18.42 25.11 -55.53
N GLY A 889 -18.68 24.45 -56.68
CA GLY A 889 -17.81 23.42 -57.23
C GLY A 889 -16.47 23.96 -57.76
N GLN A 890 -16.44 25.22 -58.23
CA GLN A 890 -15.21 25.90 -58.62
C GLN A 890 -14.45 26.44 -57.41
N LEU A 891 -15.15 26.92 -56.37
CA LEU A 891 -14.54 27.42 -55.13
C LEU A 891 -13.69 26.35 -54.43
N ILE A 892 -14.17 25.10 -54.40
CA ILE A 892 -13.45 23.98 -53.79
C ILE A 892 -12.34 23.41 -54.69
N ASN A 893 -12.23 23.88 -55.94
CA ASN A 893 -11.15 23.50 -56.85
C ASN A 893 -9.97 24.49 -56.67
N PRO A 894 -8.81 24.03 -56.18
CA PRO A 894 -7.66 24.91 -55.91
C PRO A 894 -7.19 25.72 -57.12
N ASP A 895 -7.23 25.14 -58.33
CA ASP A 895 -6.79 25.82 -59.55
C ASP A 895 -7.72 26.98 -59.88
N LYS A 896 -9.04 26.76 -59.73
CA LYS A 896 -10.05 27.80 -59.99
C LYS A 896 -10.12 28.88 -58.93
N LEU A 897 -9.87 28.54 -57.67
CA LEU A 897 -9.68 29.53 -56.63
C LEU A 897 -8.40 30.36 -56.87
N SER A 898 -7.30 29.73 -57.31
CA SER A 898 -6.06 30.44 -57.64
C SER A 898 -6.25 31.39 -58.82
N ASP A 899 -6.86 30.92 -59.91
CA ASP A 899 -7.21 31.75 -61.08
C ASP A 899 -8.00 32.99 -60.62
N GLN A 900 -9.06 32.79 -59.82
CA GLN A 900 -9.91 33.87 -59.30
C GLN A 900 -9.14 34.88 -58.41
N LEU A 901 -8.22 34.39 -57.58
CA LEU A 901 -7.40 35.25 -56.72
C LEU A 901 -6.39 36.08 -57.56
N ASP A 902 -5.87 35.50 -58.65
CA ASP A 902 -5.01 36.19 -59.60
C ASP A 902 -5.79 37.22 -60.43
N ASP A 903 -7.02 36.91 -60.85
CA ASP A 903 -7.92 37.86 -61.53
C ASP A 903 -8.25 39.05 -60.61
N HIS A 904 -8.57 38.80 -59.33
CA HIS A 904 -8.76 39.87 -58.34
C HIS A 904 -7.50 40.74 -58.11
N ARG A 905 -6.32 40.21 -58.41
CA ARG A 905 -5.06 40.94 -58.30
C ARG A 905 -4.76 41.76 -59.55
N GLN A 906 -5.14 41.27 -60.73
CA GLN A 906 -4.88 41.92 -62.02
C GLN A 906 -5.96 42.94 -62.38
N ASP A 907 -7.22 42.57 -62.22
CA ASP A 907 -8.38 43.27 -62.76
C ASP A 907 -9.30 43.86 -61.68
N GLY A 908 -9.10 43.49 -60.40
CA GLY A 908 -9.91 43.99 -59.28
C GLY A 908 -9.47 45.36 -58.75
N HIS A 909 -10.45 46.17 -58.32
CA HIS A 909 -10.23 47.42 -57.61
C HIS A 909 -9.77 47.14 -56.18
N THR A 910 -8.51 47.43 -55.87
CA THR A 910 -7.93 47.11 -54.55
C THR A 910 -7.81 48.32 -53.64
N THR A 911 -8.21 48.17 -52.38
CA THR A 911 -8.01 49.15 -51.30
C THR A 911 -7.22 48.54 -50.15
N THR A 912 -6.38 49.36 -49.51
CA THR A 912 -5.60 48.96 -48.33
C THR A 912 -5.85 49.98 -47.22
N ASP A 913 -6.17 49.48 -46.03
CA ASP A 913 -6.45 50.25 -44.82
C ASP A 913 -5.71 49.63 -43.62
N TYR A 914 -5.54 50.42 -42.57
CA TYR A 914 -5.17 49.95 -41.25
C TYR A 914 -6.45 49.84 -40.40
N LEU A 915 -6.73 48.63 -39.93
CA LEU A 915 -7.95 48.29 -39.20
C LEU A 915 -7.63 48.05 -37.72
N LEU A 916 -8.35 48.78 -36.87
CA LEU A 916 -8.40 48.53 -35.44
C LEU A 916 -9.71 47.83 -35.11
N ARG A 917 -9.65 46.67 -34.45
CA ARG A 917 -10.83 45.90 -34.08
C ARG A 917 -10.78 45.47 -32.62
N ALA A 918 -11.92 45.46 -31.94
CA ALA A 918 -12.07 44.96 -30.59
C ALA A 918 -13.24 43.98 -30.55
N THR A 919 -13.03 42.80 -29.98
CA THR A 919 -14.10 41.81 -29.76
C THR A 919 -14.17 41.45 -28.30
N ALA A 920 -15.38 41.21 -27.81
CA ALA A 920 -15.61 40.75 -26.45
C ALA A 920 -16.77 39.75 -26.38
N SER A 921 -16.65 38.74 -25.52
CA SER A 921 -17.76 37.85 -25.16
C SER A 921 -17.98 37.86 -23.65
N PHE A 922 -19.22 38.11 -23.25
CA PHE A 922 -19.66 38.17 -21.85
C PHE A 922 -20.86 37.24 -21.60
N LEU A 923 -21.16 36.99 -20.33
CA LEU A 923 -22.28 36.17 -19.85
C LEU A 923 -22.19 34.67 -20.16
N ASP A 924 -21.10 34.24 -20.80
CA ASP A 924 -20.72 32.88 -21.18
C ASP A 924 -19.72 32.24 -20.21
N GLN A 925 -19.75 32.63 -18.93
CA GLN A 925 -18.89 32.09 -17.87
C GLN A 925 -19.67 31.17 -16.90
N GLY A 926 -18.92 30.32 -16.18
CA GLY A 926 -19.47 29.46 -15.14
C GLY A 926 -20.50 28.48 -15.70
N ARG A 927 -21.72 28.47 -15.15
CA ARG A 927 -22.79 27.58 -15.57
C ARG A 927 -23.31 27.82 -17.00
N TYR A 928 -23.00 28.98 -17.59
CA TYR A 928 -23.48 29.39 -18.92
C TYR A 928 -22.43 29.24 -20.02
N ARG A 929 -21.31 28.58 -19.73
CA ARG A 929 -20.20 28.44 -20.67
C ARG A 929 -20.60 27.60 -21.89
N ASN A 930 -20.03 27.95 -23.03
CA ASN A 930 -20.25 27.28 -24.31
C ASN A 930 -19.25 26.14 -24.60
N ASP A 931 -18.76 25.50 -23.54
CA ASP A 931 -17.77 24.41 -23.57
C ASP A 931 -18.44 23.08 -23.21
N TRP A 932 -17.77 21.95 -23.45
CA TRP A 932 -18.29 20.64 -23.11
C TRP A 932 -18.43 20.46 -21.59
N HIS A 933 -19.64 20.11 -21.13
CA HIS A 933 -19.90 19.74 -19.74
C HIS A 933 -19.87 18.22 -19.62
N VAL A 934 -19.02 17.63 -18.78
CA VAL A 934 -18.89 16.16 -18.71
C VAL A 934 -20.09 15.50 -18.03
N ASP A 935 -20.52 16.02 -16.88
CA ASP A 935 -21.52 15.35 -16.03
C ASP A 935 -22.97 15.70 -16.39
N GLU A 936 -23.17 16.78 -17.12
CA GLU A 936 -24.49 17.31 -17.43
C GLU A 936 -24.95 16.75 -18.78
N SER A 937 -26.16 16.18 -18.85
CA SER A 937 -26.77 15.79 -20.13
C SER A 937 -27.33 16.98 -20.91
N GLU A 938 -27.63 18.07 -20.21
CA GLU A 938 -28.19 19.31 -20.74
C GLU A 938 -27.81 20.51 -19.86
N TRP A 939 -27.74 21.72 -20.42
CA TRP A 939 -27.42 22.96 -19.68
C TRP A 939 -27.92 24.21 -20.41
N ASP A 940 -28.06 25.32 -19.67
CA ASP A 940 -28.38 26.62 -20.26
C ASP A 940 -27.11 27.31 -20.78
N GLU A 941 -27.20 27.93 -21.96
CA GLU A 941 -26.14 28.78 -22.51
C GLU A 941 -26.66 30.18 -22.77
N ARG A 942 -25.81 31.18 -22.52
CA ARG A 942 -26.07 32.55 -22.95
C ARG A 942 -24.76 33.26 -23.24
N SER A 943 -24.79 34.20 -24.16
CA SER A 943 -23.63 35.06 -24.42
C SER A 943 -24.07 36.42 -24.96
N LEU A 944 -23.30 37.45 -24.62
CA LEU A 944 -23.33 38.76 -25.26
C LEU A 944 -22.02 38.94 -26.02
N TYR A 945 -22.08 38.84 -27.34
CA TYR A 945 -20.96 39.08 -28.23
C TYR A 945 -20.95 40.52 -28.71
N LEU A 946 -19.80 41.18 -28.58
CA LEU A 946 -19.56 42.54 -29.05
C LEU A 946 -18.38 42.52 -30.05
N ASP A 947 -18.53 43.24 -31.16
CA ASP A 947 -17.48 43.42 -32.16
C ASP A 947 -17.53 44.85 -32.68
N ALA A 948 -16.39 45.54 -32.61
CA ALA A 948 -16.24 46.91 -33.05
C ALA A 948 -15.01 46.99 -33.96
N ALA A 949 -15.14 47.63 -35.12
CA ALA A 949 -14.06 47.75 -36.09
C ALA A 949 -14.00 49.17 -36.65
N TRP A 950 -12.79 49.67 -36.88
CA TRP A 950 -12.52 51.02 -37.40
C TRP A 950 -11.45 50.98 -38.49
N TRP A 951 -11.84 51.35 -39.70
CA TRP A 951 -10.96 51.52 -40.85
C TRP A 951 -10.41 52.95 -40.83
N THR A 952 -9.13 53.08 -40.48
CA THR A 952 -8.55 54.39 -40.15
C THR A 952 -8.36 55.32 -41.34
N LYS A 953 -8.17 54.78 -42.56
CA LYS A 953 -8.01 55.56 -43.78
C LYS A 953 -9.36 55.89 -44.42
N ALA A 954 -10.29 54.95 -44.47
CA ALA A 954 -11.65 55.19 -44.98
C ALA A 954 -12.50 56.03 -44.01
N GLY A 955 -12.23 55.96 -42.70
CA GLY A 955 -13.03 56.61 -41.67
C GLY A 955 -14.27 55.81 -41.26
N ASP A 956 -14.46 54.61 -41.83
CA ASP A 956 -15.63 53.78 -41.61
C ASP A 956 -15.60 53.06 -40.26
N HIS A 957 -16.77 52.90 -39.67
CA HIS A 957 -16.96 52.20 -38.40
C HIS A 957 -17.94 51.04 -38.58
N GLN A 958 -17.69 49.94 -37.89
CA GLN A 958 -18.62 48.83 -37.76
C GLN A 958 -18.82 48.50 -36.29
N TRP A 959 -20.06 48.24 -35.92
CA TRP A 959 -20.43 47.77 -34.59
C TRP A 959 -21.43 46.60 -34.71
N LEU A 960 -21.22 45.57 -33.91
CA LEU A 960 -22.12 44.43 -33.77
C LEU A 960 -22.28 44.11 -32.28
N SER A 961 -23.52 43.92 -31.87
CA SER A 961 -23.88 43.45 -30.54
C SER A 961 -24.93 42.35 -30.67
N ARG A 962 -24.59 41.16 -30.19
CA ARG A 962 -25.47 40.00 -30.30
C ARG A 962 -25.64 39.33 -28.95
N PHE A 963 -26.85 39.36 -28.43
CA PHE A 963 -27.25 38.57 -27.27
C PHE A 963 -27.93 37.29 -27.74
N GLN A 964 -27.47 36.13 -27.27
CA GLN A 964 -28.12 34.85 -27.53
C GLN A 964 -28.33 34.09 -26.22
N GLN A 965 -29.43 33.33 -26.16
CA GLN A 965 -29.75 32.47 -25.04
C GLN A 965 -30.46 31.21 -25.54
N GLY A 966 -30.03 30.05 -25.06
CA GLY A 966 -30.57 28.76 -25.43
C GLY A 966 -30.36 27.70 -24.36
N HIS A 967 -30.89 26.52 -24.64
CA HIS A 967 -30.69 25.34 -23.83
C HIS A 967 -30.02 24.27 -24.70
N THR A 968 -28.95 23.66 -24.18
CA THR A 968 -28.09 22.74 -24.91
C THR A 968 -28.36 21.32 -24.44
N TRP A 969 -28.59 20.41 -25.38
CA TRP A 969 -28.74 18.97 -25.12
C TRP A 969 -27.57 18.21 -25.69
N LYS A 970 -27.02 17.25 -24.93
CA LYS A 970 -26.11 16.25 -25.49
C LYS A 970 -26.87 15.28 -26.38
N LEU A 971 -26.28 14.96 -27.53
CA LEU A 971 -26.84 13.96 -28.41
C LEU A 971 -26.42 12.55 -27.96
N PRO A 972 -27.27 11.53 -28.12
CA PRO A 972 -27.03 10.16 -27.65
C PRO A 972 -26.06 9.37 -28.56
N PHE A 973 -25.01 10.01 -29.05
CA PHE A 973 -23.97 9.42 -29.89
C PHE A 973 -22.67 9.24 -29.12
N ASN A 974 -21.78 8.35 -29.57
CA ASN A 974 -20.47 8.08 -28.93
C ASN A 974 -19.43 9.22 -29.10
N GLY A 975 -19.86 10.45 -29.37
CA GLY A 975 -18.98 11.61 -29.56
C GLY A 975 -19.50 12.80 -28.79
N ALA A 976 -18.60 13.74 -28.45
CA ALA A 976 -18.97 14.97 -27.76
C ALA A 976 -19.74 15.89 -28.72
N GLN A 977 -21.06 15.68 -28.81
CA GLN A 977 -21.94 16.44 -29.68
C GLN A 977 -23.12 17.01 -28.92
N THR A 978 -23.52 18.22 -29.28
CA THR A 978 -24.70 18.87 -28.71
C THR A 978 -25.60 19.47 -29.76
N LEU A 979 -26.85 19.67 -29.38
CA LEU A 979 -27.84 20.43 -30.12
C LEU A 979 -28.45 21.47 -29.20
N MET A 980 -28.48 22.73 -29.63
CA MET A 980 -28.99 23.85 -28.87
C MET A 980 -29.94 24.67 -29.74
N PRO A 981 -31.27 24.58 -29.57
CA PRO A 981 -32.18 25.64 -29.96
C PRO A 981 -31.99 26.89 -29.07
N TYR A 982 -32.05 28.06 -29.69
CA TYR A 982 -31.83 29.34 -29.02
C TYR A 982 -32.63 30.45 -29.68
N GLY A 983 -32.86 31.52 -28.90
CA GLY A 983 -33.29 32.82 -29.40
C GLY A 983 -32.13 33.81 -29.36
N PHE A 984 -32.20 34.84 -30.20
CA PHE A 984 -31.21 35.91 -30.17
C PHE A 984 -31.80 37.28 -30.49
N LEU A 985 -31.08 38.32 -30.07
CA LEU A 985 -31.28 39.71 -30.45
C LEU A 985 -29.94 40.24 -30.94
N GLU A 986 -29.93 40.83 -32.13
CA GLU A 986 -28.73 41.35 -32.78
C GLU A 986 -28.96 42.80 -33.22
N PHE A 987 -28.01 43.66 -32.88
CA PHE A 987 -27.91 45.02 -33.36
C PHE A 987 -26.60 45.15 -34.14
N ALA A 988 -26.68 45.58 -35.39
CA ALA A 988 -25.55 45.86 -36.24
C ALA A 988 -25.63 47.30 -36.73
N SER A 989 -24.50 47.99 -36.80
CA SER A 989 -24.39 49.27 -37.48
C SER A 989 -23.09 49.38 -38.27
N GLN A 990 -23.16 50.12 -39.36
CA GLN A 990 -22.03 50.45 -40.22
C GLN A 990 -22.16 51.91 -40.63
N ASP A 991 -21.04 52.59 -40.77
CA ASP A 991 -21.01 53.99 -41.17
C ASP A 991 -20.10 54.21 -42.40
N PRO A 992 -20.47 53.63 -43.57
CA PRO A 992 -19.71 53.81 -44.80
C PRO A 992 -19.73 55.28 -45.26
N SER A 993 -18.57 55.89 -45.46
CA SER A 993 -18.47 57.28 -45.96
C SER A 993 -19.26 58.32 -45.13
N ASN A 994 -19.39 58.09 -43.81
CA ASN A 994 -20.22 58.87 -42.88
C ASN A 994 -21.75 58.79 -43.11
N ASP A 995 -22.25 57.76 -43.79
CA ASP A 995 -23.66 57.41 -43.86
C ASP A 995 -24.03 56.33 -42.82
N TRP A 996 -24.61 56.75 -41.69
CA TRP A 996 -24.99 55.84 -40.61
C TRP A 996 -26.10 54.88 -41.03
N ARG A 997 -25.77 53.59 -41.02
CA ARG A 997 -26.69 52.49 -41.28
C ARG A 997 -26.77 51.56 -40.09
N GLN A 998 -27.98 51.09 -39.81
CA GLN A 998 -28.23 50.19 -38.69
C GLN A 998 -29.26 49.12 -39.03
N ASP A 999 -29.22 47.99 -38.34
CA ASP A 999 -30.25 46.96 -38.34
C ASP A 999 -30.38 46.35 -36.95
N LEU A 1000 -31.64 46.22 -36.52
CA LEU A 1000 -32.03 45.47 -35.35
C LEU A 1000 -32.80 44.25 -35.82
N ARG A 1001 -32.35 43.07 -35.42
CA ARG A 1001 -33.01 41.80 -35.78
C ARG A 1001 -33.10 40.85 -34.61
N THR A 1002 -34.07 39.95 -34.71
CA THR A 1002 -34.24 38.85 -33.77
C THR A 1002 -34.50 37.56 -34.54
N GLY A 1003 -34.49 36.44 -33.84
CA GLY A 1003 -34.73 35.17 -34.48
C GLY A 1003 -34.64 34.01 -33.53
N VAL A 1004 -34.90 32.84 -34.10
CA VAL A 1004 -34.71 31.55 -33.46
C VAL A 1004 -33.79 30.72 -34.33
N GLY A 1005 -32.93 29.93 -33.69
CA GLY A 1005 -31.99 29.08 -34.39
C GLY A 1005 -31.78 27.77 -33.68
N VAL A 1006 -31.12 26.85 -34.38
CA VAL A 1006 -30.62 25.59 -33.86
C VAL A 1006 -29.14 25.51 -34.19
N ARG A 1007 -28.32 25.24 -33.16
CA ARG A 1007 -26.88 25.06 -33.27
C ARG A 1007 -26.53 23.63 -32.92
N TRP A 1008 -25.89 22.93 -33.85
CA TRP A 1008 -25.22 21.67 -33.61
C TRP A 1008 -23.72 21.92 -33.41
N GLN A 1009 -23.12 21.27 -32.41
CA GLN A 1009 -21.69 21.35 -32.14
C GLN A 1009 -21.10 19.97 -31.96
N TRP A 1010 -19.87 19.80 -32.43
CA TRP A 1010 -19.07 18.60 -32.25
C TRP A 1010 -17.64 18.96 -31.82
N TRP A 1011 -17.24 18.46 -30.65
CA TRP A 1011 -15.88 18.58 -30.13
C TRP A 1011 -15.10 17.27 -30.33
N TYR A 1012 -13.84 17.37 -30.74
CA TYR A 1012 -12.97 16.22 -30.99
C TYR A 1012 -11.47 16.61 -30.91
N ASP A 1013 -10.58 15.67 -31.25
CA ASP A 1013 -9.12 15.83 -31.18
C ASP A 1013 -8.62 16.08 -29.75
N ASP A 1014 -9.06 15.22 -28.83
CA ASP A 1014 -8.57 15.19 -27.46
C ASP A 1014 -7.42 14.17 -27.34
N ASP A 1015 -6.49 14.41 -26.42
CA ASP A 1015 -5.37 13.49 -26.14
C ASP A 1015 -5.17 13.29 -24.64
N ARG A 1016 -4.18 12.50 -24.24
CA ARG A 1016 -3.90 12.21 -22.81
C ARG A 1016 -3.93 13.44 -21.91
N TYR A 1017 -3.36 14.57 -22.35
CA TYR A 1017 -3.15 15.76 -21.53
C TYR A 1017 -4.06 16.93 -21.91
N ASN A 1018 -4.57 16.97 -23.14
CA ASN A 1018 -5.37 18.07 -23.66
C ASN A 1018 -6.83 17.65 -23.81
N ALA A 1019 -7.73 18.58 -23.49
CA ALA A 1019 -9.16 18.44 -23.80
C ALA A 1019 -9.36 18.62 -25.32
N TYR A 1020 -10.62 18.64 -25.79
CA TYR A 1020 -10.94 18.81 -27.20
C TYR A 1020 -10.27 20.07 -27.77
N ARG A 1021 -9.35 19.90 -28.71
CA ARG A 1021 -8.67 21.01 -29.37
C ARG A 1021 -9.45 21.53 -30.57
N SER A 1022 -10.22 20.65 -31.20
CA SER A 1022 -11.00 20.94 -32.39
C SER A 1022 -12.50 21.00 -32.08
N LYS A 1023 -13.20 21.91 -32.76
CA LYS A 1023 -14.66 22.08 -32.68
C LYS A 1023 -15.25 22.41 -34.05
N LEU A 1024 -16.31 21.71 -34.43
CA LEU A 1024 -17.17 22.03 -35.57
C LEU A 1024 -18.52 22.52 -35.06
N THR A 1025 -18.95 23.70 -35.52
CA THR A 1025 -20.23 24.32 -35.19
C THR A 1025 -21.03 24.49 -36.48
N VAL A 1026 -22.27 24.01 -36.50
CA VAL A 1026 -23.22 24.28 -37.57
C VAL A 1026 -24.45 24.94 -36.96
N ARG A 1027 -24.81 26.12 -37.45
CA ARG A 1027 -25.98 26.88 -36.98
C ARG A 1027 -26.93 27.16 -38.13
N THR A 1028 -28.21 26.96 -37.89
CA THR A 1028 -29.29 27.35 -38.80
C THR A 1028 -30.22 28.28 -38.04
N GLU A 1029 -30.46 29.47 -38.56
CA GLU A 1029 -31.24 30.52 -37.90
C GLU A 1029 -32.30 31.05 -38.84
N TYR A 1030 -33.53 31.25 -38.35
CA TYR A 1030 -34.46 32.16 -39.01
C TYR A 1030 -34.29 33.55 -38.40
N GLN A 1031 -33.93 34.51 -39.23
CA GLN A 1031 -33.70 35.91 -38.85
C GLN A 1031 -34.85 36.79 -39.36
N GLN A 1032 -35.39 37.60 -38.46
CA GLN A 1032 -36.46 38.56 -38.71
C GLN A 1032 -35.92 39.97 -38.43
N SER A 1033 -35.91 40.82 -39.45
CA SER A 1033 -35.60 42.24 -39.23
C SER A 1033 -36.73 42.90 -38.45
N LEU A 1034 -36.36 43.69 -37.44
CA LEU A 1034 -37.25 44.50 -36.61
C LEU A 1034 -37.23 45.97 -37.01
N GLY A 1035 -36.23 46.38 -37.81
CA GLY A 1035 -36.10 47.73 -38.35
C GLY A 1035 -34.65 48.11 -38.63
N GLY A 1036 -34.47 49.09 -39.50
CA GLY A 1036 -33.16 49.57 -39.93
C GLY A 1036 -33.03 49.66 -41.45
N ASN A 1037 -32.01 50.38 -41.90
CA ASN A 1037 -31.66 50.59 -43.31
C ASN A 1037 -30.39 49.82 -43.72
N LEU A 1038 -29.69 49.16 -42.78
CA LEU A 1038 -28.47 48.42 -43.13
C LEU A 1038 -28.79 47.25 -44.06
N TYR A 1039 -29.73 46.37 -43.70
CA TYR A 1039 -30.07 45.20 -44.52
C TYR A 1039 -31.44 45.30 -45.23
N GLU A 1040 -31.98 46.52 -45.33
CA GLU A 1040 -33.25 46.84 -46.02
C GLU A 1040 -34.45 45.96 -45.60
N GLY A 1041 -34.52 45.55 -44.32
CA GLY A 1041 -35.60 44.70 -43.80
C GLY A 1041 -35.52 43.21 -44.20
N GLY A 1042 -34.40 42.77 -44.79
CA GLY A 1042 -34.20 41.39 -45.23
C GLY A 1042 -34.36 40.37 -44.11
N SER A 1043 -35.29 39.43 -44.30
CA SER A 1043 -35.60 38.34 -43.37
C SER A 1043 -35.43 36.99 -44.08
N GLY A 1044 -35.07 35.93 -43.35
CA GLY A 1044 -34.97 34.59 -43.92
C GLY A 1044 -34.07 33.64 -43.14
N VAL A 1045 -33.60 32.59 -43.80
CA VAL A 1045 -32.77 31.55 -43.17
C VAL A 1045 -31.29 31.85 -43.37
N LEU A 1046 -30.55 31.92 -42.26
CA LEU A 1046 -29.10 31.93 -42.21
C LEU A 1046 -28.57 30.53 -41.92
N LEU A 1047 -27.54 30.12 -42.65
CA LEU A 1047 -26.73 28.92 -42.35
C LEU A 1047 -25.31 29.37 -42.04
N GLY A 1048 -24.73 28.87 -40.95
CA GLY A 1048 -23.34 29.10 -40.60
C GLY A 1048 -22.64 27.79 -40.27
N VAL A 1049 -21.45 27.60 -40.82
CA VAL A 1049 -20.55 26.49 -40.49
C VAL A 1049 -19.24 27.10 -40.02
N GLU A 1050 -18.73 26.70 -38.86
CA GLU A 1050 -17.48 27.17 -38.28
C GLU A 1050 -16.69 25.96 -37.79
N TRP A 1051 -15.46 25.83 -38.26
CA TRP A 1051 -14.54 24.77 -37.90
C TRP A 1051 -13.26 25.39 -37.32
N SER A 1052 -12.99 25.14 -36.05
CA SER A 1052 -11.78 25.58 -35.35
C SER A 1052 -10.95 24.39 -34.92
N PHE A 1053 -9.62 24.43 -35.08
CA PHE A 1053 -8.70 23.35 -34.69
C PHE A 1053 -7.30 23.85 -34.33
#